data_AF-A0AAV4LEU8-F1
#
_entry.id   AF-A0AAV4LEU8-F1
#
_cell.length_a   1.000
_cell.length_b   1.000
_cell.length_c   1.000
_cell.angle_alpha   90.00
_cell.angle_beta   90.00
_cell.angle_gamma   90.00
#
_symmetry.space_group_name_H-M   'P 1'
#
loop_
_entity.id
_entity.type
_entity.pdbx_description
1 polymer ?
#
loop_
_entity_poly.entity_id
_entity_poly.type
_entity_poly.pdbx_seq_one_letter_code
_entity_poly.pdbx_strand_id
1 'polypeptide(L)'
;MKFHQLALKNVRGNWHRYSAFFLSSVFSVMIFYMYAAFLFHPDVVNGQMVAAKKVAQGLVICEYIIMIFSFFFVLYSISAFLKSRKKEFGLLKLFGMTTGQIKRLVILENTCISLLAIVTGIGFGVLFSKLFFMALSTLLGVTSPIRFAVPPKAVLFTAAGFVVLFQVITLVTLIQVGRSEIIELLHEARKPKRFPVFSKWLVLLSVVCLGSGYSMAYIMNIRNLMLFMLPVVFLVILGTYFLFTQSSVALLRRLQRNRSVYYRNTNLITISQLVFKMKDNARILFMVSILSAVVLTASGTIYCFFQGLVGQLTKSAPQTFSFVEKGLHQHQLIDPRKVEDILQKDRVGIEYKVEWIGIPVPLELGRNHWKTTGLIISEGEYNEQAKRLNLKERHLEEGHAISVYPYGSGGFTLFEKGSTFKTSLGKQPLKLTIDEEISETVVNPVAEATYLFVVNNTEYKQLMSQLPDQEKVTVYGYELKNWKSTNETVKKIEQAIPDQQKERFYSRVQSYLDMRQFTSLTLFIGIFVSFLFFLASGSMIYFKLFTEMQDDQNQFRALTRIGMTEQEIRRIVSAQVAILFFVPCIVGIIHMMFAMKSLGNLLSSNVIPYAFVVILIFIVMQSLYFFAARRTYMKKILQETV
;
A
#
# COMPACT_ATOMS: atom_id res chain seq x y z
N MET A 1 29.77 -26.55 34.44
CA MET A 1 29.59 -25.26 33.72
C MET A 1 28.25 -24.65 34.11
N LYS A 2 28.17 -23.35 34.42
CA LYS A 2 26.89 -22.74 34.85
C LYS A 2 25.94 -22.58 33.65
N PHE A 3 24.62 -22.63 33.88
CA PHE A 3 23.59 -22.60 32.82
C PHE A 3 23.68 -21.39 31.88
N HIS A 4 24.00 -20.22 32.41
CA HIS A 4 24.17 -18.99 31.63
C HIS A 4 25.40 -19.05 30.71
N GLN A 5 26.49 -19.71 31.13
CA GLN A 5 27.69 -19.89 30.31
C GLN A 5 27.40 -20.84 29.13
N LEU A 6 26.54 -21.85 29.34
CA LEU A 6 26.08 -22.76 28.29
C LEU A 6 25.24 -22.02 27.25
N ALA A 7 24.24 -21.26 27.71
CA ALA A 7 23.40 -20.44 26.83
C ALA A 7 24.24 -19.48 25.98
N LEU A 8 25.19 -18.75 26.58
CA LEU A 8 26.02 -17.78 25.87
C LEU A 8 26.94 -18.46 24.82
N LYS A 9 27.54 -19.60 25.18
CA LYS A 9 28.36 -20.39 24.24
C LYS A 9 27.52 -20.95 23.10
N ASN A 10 26.29 -21.38 23.35
CA ASN A 10 25.38 -21.87 22.31
C ASN A 10 25.00 -20.77 21.32
N VAL A 11 24.68 -19.56 21.79
CA VAL A 11 24.37 -18.41 20.92
C VAL A 11 25.58 -18.03 20.07
N ARG A 12 26.78 -17.95 20.67
CA ARG A 12 28.01 -17.59 19.97
C ARG A 12 28.45 -18.67 18.96
N GLY A 13 28.37 -19.94 19.33
CA GLY A 13 28.77 -21.06 18.48
C GLY A 13 27.83 -21.30 17.29
N ASN A 14 26.53 -21.00 17.45
CA ASN A 14 25.52 -21.22 16.42
C ASN A 14 24.96 -19.92 15.82
N TRP A 15 25.72 -18.81 15.85
CA TRP A 15 25.23 -17.48 15.44
C TRP A 15 24.54 -17.44 14.07
N HIS A 16 25.05 -18.19 13.10
CA HIS A 16 24.45 -18.29 11.76
C HIS A 16 22.98 -18.76 11.80
N ARG A 17 22.62 -19.63 12.75
CA ARG A 17 21.25 -20.13 12.93
C ARG A 17 20.34 -19.10 13.59
N TYR A 18 20.90 -18.18 14.39
CA TYR A 18 20.16 -17.11 15.06
C TYR A 18 20.09 -15.80 14.26
N SER A 19 20.95 -15.65 13.25
CA SER A 19 21.13 -14.39 12.51
C SER A 19 19.85 -13.86 11.85
N ALA A 20 18.98 -14.73 11.32
CA ALA A 20 17.75 -14.32 10.65
C ALA A 20 16.71 -13.73 11.63
N PHE A 21 16.54 -14.43 12.77
CA PHE A 21 15.70 -13.99 13.88
C PHE A 21 16.19 -12.65 14.43
N PHE A 22 17.49 -12.57 14.71
CA PHE A 22 18.14 -11.38 15.23
C PHE A 22 17.99 -10.20 14.27
N LEU A 23 18.38 -10.36 13.00
CA LEU A 23 18.36 -9.28 12.02
C LEU A 23 16.95 -8.72 11.81
N SER A 24 15.95 -9.59 11.66
CA SER A 24 14.57 -9.11 11.46
C SER A 24 14.00 -8.44 12.72
N SER A 25 14.36 -8.93 13.91
CA SER A 25 13.99 -8.28 15.18
C SER A 25 14.63 -6.91 15.32
N VAL A 26 15.91 -6.77 14.95
CA VAL A 26 16.63 -5.49 14.92
C VAL A 26 15.93 -4.49 14.02
N PHE A 27 15.53 -4.90 12.80
CA PHE A 27 14.81 -4.02 11.88
C PHE A 27 13.43 -3.60 12.40
N SER A 28 12.66 -4.52 12.99
CA SER A 28 11.38 -4.19 13.62
C SER A 28 11.55 -3.16 14.74
N VAL A 29 12.50 -3.39 15.65
CA VAL A 29 12.80 -2.47 16.76
C VAL A 29 13.29 -1.12 16.23
N MET A 30 14.15 -1.12 15.22
CA MET A 30 14.70 0.08 14.61
C MET A 30 13.61 0.96 14.01
N ILE A 31 12.73 0.40 13.16
CA ILE A 31 11.65 1.17 12.51
C ILE A 31 10.64 1.65 13.56
N PHE A 32 10.28 0.79 14.52
CA PHE A 32 9.42 1.18 15.63
C PHE A 32 10.02 2.35 16.42
N TYR A 33 11.31 2.27 16.77
CA TYR A 33 12.00 3.35 17.46
C TYR A 33 11.99 4.65 16.65
N MET A 34 12.23 4.59 15.34
CA MET A 34 12.25 5.79 14.49
C MET A 34 10.88 6.49 14.50
N TYR A 35 9.78 5.73 14.52
CA TYR A 35 8.43 6.29 14.63
C TYR A 35 8.16 6.84 16.03
N ALA A 36 8.50 6.09 17.09
CA ALA A 36 8.39 6.55 18.46
C ALA A 36 9.21 7.83 18.69
N ALA A 37 10.41 7.93 18.10
CA ALA A 37 11.28 9.09 18.20
C ALA A 37 10.65 10.36 17.61
N PHE A 38 9.84 10.22 16.54
CA PHE A 38 9.04 11.33 16.04
C PHE A 38 7.85 11.64 16.95
N LEU A 39 7.10 10.61 17.38
CA LEU A 39 5.91 10.79 18.21
C LEU A 39 6.20 11.49 19.54
N PHE A 40 7.33 11.17 20.16
CA PHE A 40 7.79 11.78 21.41
C PHE A 40 8.78 12.94 21.19
N HIS A 41 8.93 13.43 19.96
CA HIS A 41 9.82 14.54 19.67
C HIS A 41 9.30 15.84 20.35
N PRO A 42 10.16 16.65 20.99
CA PRO A 42 9.73 17.88 21.67
C PRO A 42 8.92 18.82 20.77
N ASP A 43 9.33 19.00 19.51
CA ASP A 43 8.66 19.91 18.56
C ASP A 43 7.27 19.40 18.13
N VAL A 44 7.05 18.09 18.22
CA VAL A 44 5.76 17.46 17.91
C VAL A 44 4.83 17.52 19.12
N VAL A 45 5.34 17.19 20.31
CA VAL A 45 4.56 17.17 21.56
C VAL A 45 4.17 18.57 22.00
N ASN A 46 5.05 19.57 21.83
CA ASN A 46 4.80 20.95 22.25
C ASN A 46 3.93 21.74 21.27
N GLY A 47 3.36 21.09 20.24
CA GLY A 47 2.40 21.70 19.32
C GLY A 47 2.99 22.74 18.37
N GLN A 48 4.32 22.82 18.24
CA GLN A 48 5.00 23.78 17.36
C GLN A 48 4.77 23.47 15.86
N MET A 49 4.25 22.28 15.55
CA MET A 49 3.95 21.83 14.18
C MET A 49 2.48 21.44 14.06
N VAL A 50 1.63 22.32 13.51
CA VAL A 50 0.20 22.03 13.24
C VAL A 50 0.04 20.80 12.33
N ALA A 51 0.96 20.66 11.37
CA ALA A 51 1.12 19.49 10.51
C ALA A 51 1.36 18.17 11.27
N ALA A 52 1.95 18.21 12.47
CA ALA A 52 2.44 17.03 13.15
C ALA A 52 1.35 16.20 13.82
N LYS A 53 0.16 16.76 14.10
CA LYS A 53 -0.91 16.01 14.78
C LYS A 53 -1.51 14.91 13.88
N LYS A 54 -1.83 15.23 12.62
CA LYS A 54 -2.28 14.24 11.63
C LYS A 54 -1.18 13.22 11.33
N VAL A 55 0.07 13.68 11.30
CA VAL A 55 1.23 12.83 11.09
C VAL A 55 1.40 11.81 12.22
N ALA A 56 1.30 12.27 13.47
CA ALA A 56 1.42 11.43 14.64
C ALA A 56 0.36 10.32 14.66
N GLN A 57 -0.90 10.64 14.31
CA GLN A 57 -1.95 9.63 14.23
C GLN A 57 -1.63 8.52 13.21
N GLY A 58 -1.13 8.87 12.03
CA GLY A 58 -0.71 7.89 11.03
C GLY A 58 0.43 6.98 11.51
N LEU A 59 1.43 7.55 12.17
CA LEU A 59 2.56 6.80 12.72
C LEU A 59 2.16 5.86 13.86
N VAL A 60 1.22 6.25 14.72
CA VAL A 60 0.67 5.39 15.78
C VAL A 60 0.01 4.13 15.19
N ILE A 61 -0.78 4.28 14.12
CA ILE A 61 -1.38 3.12 13.43
C ILE A 61 -0.27 2.18 12.94
N CYS A 62 0.83 2.72 12.42
CA CYS A 62 1.94 1.91 11.94
C CYS A 62 2.74 1.25 13.05
N GLU A 63 2.88 1.87 14.22
CA GLU A 63 3.44 1.21 15.40
C GLU A 63 2.63 -0.04 15.79
N TYR A 64 1.29 0.05 15.78
CA TYR A 64 0.44 -1.11 16.01
C TYR A 64 0.65 -2.21 14.96
N ILE A 65 0.71 -1.84 13.68
CA ILE A 65 0.99 -2.80 12.59
C ILE A 65 2.34 -3.47 12.80
N ILE A 66 3.39 -2.70 13.12
CA ILE A 66 4.74 -3.23 13.37
C ILE A 66 4.74 -4.17 14.57
N MET A 67 4.03 -3.85 15.65
CA MET A 67 3.94 -4.71 16.84
C MET A 67 3.21 -6.02 16.56
N ILE A 68 2.04 -5.96 15.93
CA ILE A 68 1.26 -7.17 15.55
C ILE A 68 2.09 -8.04 14.61
N PHE A 69 2.70 -7.43 13.61
CA PHE A 69 3.54 -8.14 12.66
C PHE A 69 4.76 -8.79 13.33
N SER A 70 5.47 -8.02 14.17
CA SER A 70 6.62 -8.52 14.91
C SER A 70 6.24 -9.68 15.80
N PHE A 71 5.06 -9.68 16.40
CA PHE A 71 4.56 -10.82 17.17
C PHE A 71 4.49 -12.10 16.34
N PHE A 72 3.75 -12.08 15.22
CA PHE A 72 3.60 -13.28 14.37
C PHE A 72 4.91 -13.72 13.75
N PHE A 73 5.72 -12.77 13.29
CA PHE A 73 7.00 -13.05 12.66
C PHE A 73 8.00 -13.65 13.65
N VAL A 74 8.16 -13.04 14.83
CA VAL A 74 9.09 -13.53 15.85
C VAL A 74 8.64 -14.88 16.41
N LEU A 75 7.33 -15.06 16.61
CA LEU A 75 6.78 -16.36 17.00
C LEU A 75 7.14 -17.44 15.97
N TYR A 76 6.92 -17.16 14.68
CA TYR A 76 7.31 -18.07 13.61
C TYR A 76 8.81 -18.37 13.62
N SER A 77 9.65 -17.34 13.71
CA SER A 77 11.10 -17.46 13.68
C SER A 77 11.63 -18.31 14.84
N ILE A 78 11.09 -18.12 16.06
CA ILE A 78 11.48 -18.89 17.23
C ILE A 78 10.96 -20.33 17.14
N SER A 79 9.72 -20.55 16.70
CA SER A 79 9.19 -21.92 16.49
C SER A 79 10.02 -22.70 15.47
N ALA A 80 10.42 -22.05 14.38
CA ALA A 80 11.26 -22.65 13.35
C ALA A 80 12.69 -22.93 13.87
N PHE A 81 13.23 -22.01 14.68
CA PHE A 81 14.50 -22.18 15.38
C PHE A 81 14.49 -23.38 16.34
N LEU A 82 13.48 -23.49 17.20
CA LEU A 82 13.35 -24.60 18.15
C LEU A 82 13.18 -25.94 17.44
N LYS A 83 12.49 -25.96 16.29
CA LYS A 83 12.37 -27.17 15.46
C LYS A 83 13.72 -27.67 14.97
N SER A 84 14.64 -26.77 14.62
CA SER A 84 15.99 -27.15 14.17
C SER A 84 16.88 -27.75 15.28
N ARG A 85 16.54 -27.50 16.55
CA ARG A 85 17.31 -27.97 17.73
C ARG A 85 16.69 -29.14 18.48
N LYS A 86 15.65 -29.76 17.92
CA LYS A 86 15.00 -30.95 18.49
C LYS A 86 15.99 -32.08 18.81
N LYS A 87 16.94 -32.37 17.91
CA LYS A 87 18.00 -33.38 18.14
C LYS A 87 18.91 -33.02 19.31
N GLU A 88 19.29 -31.75 19.43
CA GLU A 88 20.13 -31.25 20.53
C GLU A 88 19.38 -31.42 21.87
N PHE A 89 18.11 -31.02 21.94
CA PHE A 89 17.29 -31.23 23.13
C PHE A 89 17.08 -32.72 23.45
N GLY A 90 16.94 -33.58 22.43
CA GLY A 90 16.88 -35.03 22.60
C GLY A 90 18.16 -35.60 23.24
N LEU A 91 19.33 -35.21 22.72
CA LEU A 91 20.63 -35.61 23.28
C LEU A 91 20.81 -35.11 24.72
N LEU A 92 20.46 -33.85 24.98
CA LEU A 92 20.53 -33.28 26.32
C LEU A 92 19.62 -34.02 27.32
N LYS A 93 18.42 -34.43 26.90
CA LYS A 93 17.55 -35.29 27.73
C LYS A 93 18.15 -36.68 27.96
N LEU A 94 18.82 -37.27 26.97
CA LEU A 94 19.55 -38.55 27.15
C LEU A 94 20.69 -38.42 28.16
N PHE A 95 21.37 -37.28 28.20
CA PHE A 95 22.40 -36.97 29.20
C PHE A 95 21.82 -36.54 30.57
N GLY A 96 20.50 -36.70 30.79
CA GLY A 96 19.86 -36.50 32.10
C GLY A 96 19.28 -35.09 32.34
N MET A 97 19.23 -34.19 31.35
CA MET A 97 18.58 -32.89 31.54
C MET A 97 17.06 -33.03 31.65
N THR A 98 16.47 -32.42 32.68
CA THR A 98 15.02 -32.40 32.86
C THR A 98 14.34 -31.47 31.84
N THR A 99 13.04 -31.70 31.59
CA THR A 99 12.26 -30.82 30.69
C THR A 99 12.21 -29.37 31.22
N GLY A 100 12.21 -29.16 32.54
CA GLY A 100 12.28 -27.82 33.14
C GLY A 100 13.62 -27.13 32.90
N GLN A 101 14.72 -27.88 32.96
CA GLN A 101 16.07 -27.40 32.64
C GLN A 101 16.18 -26.97 31.17
N ILE A 102 15.60 -27.73 30.23
CA ILE A 102 15.58 -27.34 28.80
C ILE A 102 14.74 -26.07 28.58
N LYS A 103 13.56 -25.98 29.21
CA LYS A 103 12.74 -24.76 29.17
C LYS A 103 13.53 -23.53 29.66
N ARG A 104 14.26 -23.67 30.77
CA ARG A 104 15.11 -22.60 31.33
C ARG A 104 16.26 -22.22 30.38
N LEU A 105 16.87 -23.19 29.70
CA LEU A 105 17.90 -22.92 28.69
C LEU A 105 17.35 -22.06 27.55
N VAL A 106 16.21 -22.47 26.99
CA VAL A 106 15.55 -21.77 25.88
C VAL A 106 15.15 -20.34 26.27
N ILE A 107 14.63 -20.15 27.49
CA ILE A 107 14.31 -18.80 28.01
C ILE A 107 15.56 -17.92 28.00
N LEU A 108 16.68 -18.41 28.52
CA LEU A 108 17.91 -17.63 28.63
C LEU A 108 18.49 -17.28 27.26
N GLU A 109 18.51 -18.23 26.33
CA GLU A 109 19.00 -18.00 24.96
C GLU A 109 18.12 -16.99 24.22
N ASN A 110 16.80 -17.17 24.24
CA ASN A 110 15.86 -16.27 23.56
C ASN A 110 15.88 -14.86 24.18
N THR A 111 15.92 -14.76 25.51
CA THR A 111 15.99 -13.47 26.21
C THR A 111 17.29 -12.74 25.88
N CYS A 112 18.42 -13.45 25.85
CA CYS A 112 19.72 -12.85 25.51
C CYS A 112 19.72 -12.24 24.10
N ILE A 113 19.21 -12.99 23.11
CA ILE A 113 19.16 -12.52 21.72
C ILE A 113 18.16 -11.39 21.56
N SER A 114 17.02 -11.47 22.23
CA SER A 114 15.97 -10.44 22.19
C SER A 114 16.47 -9.12 22.79
N LEU A 115 17.18 -9.17 23.94
CA LEU A 115 17.80 -7.99 24.54
C LEU A 115 18.87 -7.40 23.62
N LEU A 116 19.72 -8.23 23.02
CA LEU A 116 20.70 -7.78 22.05
C LEU A 116 20.02 -7.11 20.84
N ALA A 117 18.91 -7.66 20.36
CA ALA A 117 18.14 -7.10 19.25
C ALA A 117 17.49 -5.77 19.62
N ILE A 118 17.03 -5.59 20.86
CA ILE A 118 16.50 -4.30 21.34
C ILE A 118 17.62 -3.26 21.37
N VAL A 119 18.75 -3.58 22.00
CA VAL A 119 19.88 -2.64 22.13
C VAL A 119 20.41 -2.23 20.76
N THR A 120 20.65 -3.20 19.88
CA THR A 120 21.16 -2.92 18.52
C THR A 120 20.11 -2.27 17.63
N GLY A 121 18.84 -2.64 17.75
CA GLY A 121 17.72 -2.02 17.04
C GLY A 121 17.51 -0.56 17.42
N ILE A 122 17.52 -0.24 18.72
CA ILE A 122 17.49 1.16 19.18
C ILE A 122 18.75 1.90 18.75
N GLY A 123 19.94 1.27 18.85
CA GLY A 123 21.20 1.88 18.42
C GLY A 123 21.19 2.25 16.94
N PHE A 124 20.77 1.34 16.06
CA PHE A 124 20.56 1.65 14.64
C PHE A 124 19.43 2.64 14.43
N GLY A 125 18.36 2.56 15.23
CA GLY A 125 17.25 3.50 15.17
C GLY A 125 17.72 4.93 15.39
N VAL A 126 18.50 5.16 16.45
CA VAL A 126 19.15 6.45 16.75
C VAL A 126 20.08 6.88 15.62
N LEU A 127 20.91 5.96 15.10
CA LEU A 127 21.83 6.24 14.00
C LEU A 127 21.09 6.74 12.74
N PHE A 128 19.98 6.09 12.39
CA PHE A 128 19.17 6.42 11.21
C PHE A 128 18.11 7.50 11.47
N SER A 129 17.84 7.90 12.72
CA SER A 129 16.85 8.94 13.05
C SER A 129 17.15 10.27 12.38
N LYS A 130 18.42 10.65 12.19
CA LYS A 130 18.76 11.89 11.47
C LYS A 130 18.32 11.83 10.00
N LEU A 131 18.57 10.71 9.32
CA LEU A 131 18.15 10.51 7.93
C LEU A 131 16.62 10.44 7.84
N PHE A 132 15.98 9.81 8.81
CA PHE A 132 14.53 9.75 8.93
C PHE A 132 13.90 11.14 9.08
N PHE A 133 14.39 11.96 10.01
CA PHE A 133 13.88 13.31 10.23
C PHE A 133 14.16 14.25 9.04
N MET A 134 15.31 14.10 8.39
CA MET A 134 15.63 14.84 7.16
C MET A 134 14.64 14.48 6.04
N ALA A 135 14.47 13.18 5.75
CA ALA A 135 13.53 12.72 4.73
C ALA A 135 12.09 13.17 5.04
N LEU A 136 11.67 13.07 6.31
CA LEU A 136 10.35 13.51 6.73
C LEU A 136 10.16 15.03 6.57
N SER A 137 11.18 15.82 6.87
CA SER A 137 11.13 17.29 6.72
C SER A 137 11.02 17.72 5.26
N THR A 138 11.80 17.09 4.38
CA THR A 138 11.72 17.32 2.93
C THR A 138 10.35 16.93 2.38
N LEU A 139 9.77 15.83 2.85
CA LEU A 139 8.45 15.35 2.41
C LEU A 139 7.29 16.19 2.96
N LEU A 140 7.42 16.71 4.19
CA LEU A 140 6.45 17.63 4.79
C LEU A 140 6.57 19.07 4.27
N GLY A 141 7.63 19.39 3.52
CA GLY A 141 7.85 20.74 2.98
C GLY A 141 8.07 21.79 4.06
N VAL A 142 8.58 21.38 5.23
CA VAL A 142 8.83 22.32 6.34
C VAL A 142 10.11 23.11 6.04
N THR A 143 10.04 24.42 6.21
CA THR A 143 11.16 25.35 5.92
C THR A 143 12.40 25.11 6.78
N SER A 144 12.19 24.59 7.99
CA SER A 144 13.27 24.19 8.91
C SER A 144 13.23 22.67 9.12
N PRO A 145 14.37 21.97 8.95
CA PRO A 145 14.42 20.54 9.20
C PRO A 145 14.18 20.22 10.68
N ILE A 146 13.44 19.14 10.95
CA ILE A 146 13.24 18.59 12.28
C ILE A 146 14.62 18.29 12.87
N ARG A 147 14.92 18.94 14.00
CA ARG A 147 16.20 18.77 14.70
C ARG A 147 16.37 17.32 15.14
N PHE A 148 17.62 16.86 15.17
CA PHE A 148 17.92 15.55 15.72
C PHE A 148 17.72 15.59 17.24
N ALA A 149 16.82 14.75 17.75
CA ALA A 149 16.64 14.51 19.17
C ALA A 149 16.56 13.01 19.44
N VAL A 150 16.93 12.63 20.65
CA VAL A 150 16.78 11.27 21.19
C VAL A 150 15.84 11.36 22.39
N PRO A 151 14.51 11.33 22.18
CA PRO A 151 13.57 11.43 23.29
C PRO A 151 13.70 10.21 24.22
N PRO A 152 13.98 10.39 25.53
CA PRO A 152 14.10 9.27 26.46
C PRO A 152 12.81 8.44 26.55
N LYS A 153 11.65 9.11 26.39
CA LYS A 153 10.34 8.44 26.33
C LYS A 153 10.24 7.46 25.15
N ALA A 154 10.80 7.80 23.98
CA ALA A 154 10.80 6.91 22.81
C ALA A 154 11.67 5.67 23.03
N VAL A 155 12.84 5.85 23.65
CA VAL A 155 13.75 4.75 24.00
C VAL A 155 13.06 3.79 24.98
N LEU A 156 12.48 4.33 26.06
CA LEU A 156 11.81 3.52 27.08
C LEU A 156 10.56 2.83 26.52
N PHE A 157 9.74 3.54 25.75
CA PHE A 157 8.53 2.98 25.14
C PHE A 157 8.86 1.83 24.18
N THR A 158 9.87 2.01 23.33
CA THR A 158 10.34 0.95 22.42
C THR A 158 10.91 -0.24 23.20
N ALA A 159 11.79 0.02 24.17
CA ALA A 159 12.41 -1.04 24.95
C ALA A 159 11.36 -1.84 25.73
N ALA A 160 10.45 -1.16 26.44
CA ALA A 160 9.38 -1.80 27.20
C ALA A 160 8.45 -2.62 26.30
N GLY A 161 7.99 -2.03 25.18
CA GLY A 161 7.09 -2.71 24.23
C GLY A 161 7.70 -4.00 23.68
N PHE A 162 8.95 -3.96 23.23
CA PHE A 162 9.62 -5.14 22.70
C PHE A 162 10.04 -6.14 23.79
N VAL A 163 10.43 -5.71 25.00
CA VAL A 163 10.67 -6.63 26.12
C VAL A 163 9.40 -7.43 26.42
N VAL A 164 8.25 -6.76 26.55
CA VAL A 164 6.96 -7.43 26.79
C VAL A 164 6.64 -8.38 25.65
N LEU A 165 6.76 -7.92 24.39
CA LEU A 165 6.51 -8.75 23.21
C LEU A 165 7.38 -10.01 23.18
N PHE A 166 8.70 -9.88 23.36
CA PHE A 166 9.61 -11.02 23.35
C PHE A 166 9.37 -11.99 24.51
N GLN A 167 9.00 -11.49 25.69
CA GLN A 167 8.66 -12.37 26.81
C GLN A 167 7.35 -13.12 26.59
N VAL A 168 6.32 -12.46 26.08
CA VAL A 168 5.05 -13.13 25.70
C VAL A 168 5.33 -14.22 24.65
N ILE A 169 6.13 -13.94 23.63
CA ILE A 169 6.46 -14.93 22.61
C ILE A 169 7.28 -16.09 23.20
N THR A 170 8.24 -15.79 24.06
CA THR A 170 9.02 -16.82 24.76
C THR A 170 8.08 -17.75 25.53
N LEU A 171 7.10 -17.22 26.28
CA LEU A 171 6.11 -18.03 26.99
C LEU A 171 5.27 -18.92 26.04
N VAL A 172 4.76 -18.36 24.94
CA VAL A 172 4.01 -19.13 23.93
C VAL A 172 4.85 -20.27 23.35
N THR A 173 6.14 -20.02 23.09
CA THR A 173 7.04 -21.04 22.54
C THR A 173 7.37 -22.15 23.54
N LEU A 174 7.40 -21.87 24.85
CA LEU A 174 7.60 -22.89 25.88
C LEU A 174 6.44 -23.90 25.95
N ILE A 175 5.22 -23.44 25.70
CA ILE A 175 4.04 -24.31 25.63
C ILE A 175 4.17 -25.26 24.44
N GLN A 176 4.67 -24.78 23.30
CA GLN A 176 4.90 -25.61 22.12
C GLN A 176 6.00 -26.67 22.34
N VAL A 177 7.11 -26.30 23.00
CA VAL A 177 8.24 -27.23 23.29
C VAL A 177 7.86 -28.27 24.35
N GLY A 178 7.06 -27.89 25.34
CA GLY A 178 6.67 -28.77 26.44
C GLY A 178 5.87 -30.01 26.02
N ARG A 179 5.25 -30.00 24.83
CA ARG A 179 4.41 -31.08 24.31
C ARG A 179 5.16 -32.15 23.49
N SER A 180 6.47 -31.99 23.26
CA SER A 180 7.24 -32.94 22.43
C SER A 180 7.86 -34.06 23.27
N GLU A 181 7.41 -35.31 23.05
CA GLU A 181 7.98 -36.49 23.71
C GLU A 181 9.40 -36.82 23.24
N ILE A 182 10.20 -37.43 24.11
CA ILE A 182 11.62 -37.78 23.89
C ILE A 182 11.78 -38.70 22.68
N ILE A 183 10.85 -39.65 22.52
CA ILE A 183 10.86 -40.63 21.43
C ILE A 183 10.61 -39.96 20.08
N GLU A 184 9.67 -39.01 19.99
CA GLU A 184 9.43 -38.26 18.75
C GLU A 184 10.65 -37.40 18.35
N LEU A 185 11.34 -36.80 19.33
CA LEU A 185 12.51 -35.94 19.10
C LEU A 185 13.73 -36.70 18.54
N LEU A 186 13.90 -37.98 18.92
CA LEU A 186 15.03 -38.82 18.49
C LEU A 186 14.70 -39.70 17.27
N HIS A 187 13.46 -40.16 17.11
CA HIS A 187 13.05 -41.04 15.99
C HIS A 187 12.51 -40.29 14.76
N GLU A 188 12.19 -38.99 14.81
CA GLU A 188 11.77 -38.21 13.61
C GLU A 188 12.81 -38.28 12.47
N ALA A 189 14.10 -38.42 12.79
CA ALA A 189 15.17 -38.47 11.78
C ALA A 189 15.31 -39.82 11.05
N ARG A 190 14.70 -40.91 11.57
CA ARG A 190 14.80 -42.26 10.99
C ARG A 190 13.54 -42.71 10.25
N LYS A 191 12.42 -41.97 10.32
CA LYS A 191 11.22 -42.31 9.55
C LYS A 191 11.45 -41.95 8.06
N PRO A 192 11.30 -42.90 7.12
CA PRO A 192 11.43 -42.59 5.70
C PRO A 192 10.41 -41.49 5.32
N LYS A 193 10.89 -40.41 4.70
CA LYS A 193 10.02 -39.33 4.24
C LYS A 193 9.00 -39.92 3.26
N ARG A 194 7.71 -39.90 3.62
CA ARG A 194 6.64 -40.35 2.73
C ARG A 194 6.66 -39.49 1.46
N PHE A 195 6.47 -40.13 0.30
CA PHE A 195 6.46 -39.41 -0.97
C PHE A 195 5.35 -38.33 -0.97
N PRO A 196 5.61 -37.09 -1.42
CA PRO A 196 4.63 -36.02 -1.38
C PRO A 196 3.41 -36.33 -2.25
N VAL A 197 2.26 -36.51 -1.61
CA VAL A 197 0.96 -36.67 -2.27
C VAL A 197 0.22 -35.34 -2.35
N PHE A 198 -0.56 -35.20 -3.42
CA PHE A 198 -1.49 -34.10 -3.62
C PHE A 198 -2.90 -34.66 -3.78
N SER A 199 -3.90 -33.90 -3.33
CA SER A 199 -5.31 -34.23 -3.55
C SER A 199 -5.84 -33.49 -4.78
N LYS A 200 -6.45 -34.22 -5.73
CA LYS A 200 -7.06 -33.62 -6.93
C LYS A 200 -8.14 -32.59 -6.56
N TRP A 201 -8.93 -32.88 -5.53
CA TRP A 201 -9.98 -31.98 -5.03
C TRP A 201 -9.43 -30.68 -4.46
N LEU A 202 -8.32 -30.73 -3.71
CA LEU A 202 -7.70 -29.51 -3.16
C LEU A 202 -6.97 -28.68 -4.23
N VAL A 203 -6.47 -29.33 -5.29
CA VAL A 203 -5.97 -28.62 -6.48
C VAL A 203 -7.12 -27.88 -7.17
N LEU A 204 -8.26 -28.54 -7.38
CA LEU A 204 -9.45 -27.90 -7.93
C LEU A 204 -9.90 -26.72 -7.05
N LEU A 205 -9.95 -26.92 -5.72
CA LEU A 205 -10.29 -25.86 -4.77
C LEU A 205 -9.35 -24.66 -4.87
N SER A 206 -8.04 -24.87 -5.01
CA SER A 206 -7.07 -23.80 -5.25
C SER A 206 -7.39 -22.99 -6.49
N VAL A 207 -7.67 -23.67 -7.61
CA VAL A 207 -8.01 -23.02 -8.89
C VAL A 207 -9.32 -22.26 -8.79
N VAL A 208 -10.35 -22.85 -8.17
CA VAL A 208 -11.66 -22.21 -7.98
C VAL A 208 -11.54 -20.98 -7.09
N CYS A 209 -10.85 -21.07 -5.93
CA CYS A 209 -10.67 -19.94 -5.02
C CYS A 209 -9.90 -18.79 -5.67
N LEU A 210 -8.78 -19.07 -6.34
CA LEU A 210 -8.00 -18.02 -7.02
C LEU A 210 -8.76 -17.43 -8.21
N GLY A 211 -9.38 -18.29 -9.03
CA GLY A 211 -10.18 -17.89 -10.17
C GLY A 211 -11.35 -17.00 -9.79
N SER A 212 -12.14 -17.39 -8.77
CA SER A 212 -13.26 -16.59 -8.27
C SER A 212 -12.79 -15.29 -7.62
N GLY A 213 -11.76 -15.33 -6.78
CA GLY A 213 -11.19 -14.13 -6.14
C GLY A 213 -10.68 -13.11 -7.17
N TYR A 214 -9.97 -13.57 -8.21
CA TYR A 214 -9.48 -12.70 -9.29
C TYR A 214 -10.60 -12.18 -10.17
N SER A 215 -11.61 -13.00 -10.46
CA SER A 215 -12.77 -12.59 -11.26
C SER A 215 -13.56 -11.50 -10.53
N MET A 216 -13.82 -11.69 -9.22
CA MET A 216 -14.45 -10.68 -8.36
C MET A 216 -13.63 -9.39 -8.28
N ALA A 217 -12.31 -9.49 -8.11
CA ALA A 217 -11.43 -8.32 -8.11
C ALA A 217 -11.46 -7.56 -9.44
N TYR A 218 -11.53 -8.27 -10.56
CA TYR A 218 -11.52 -7.69 -11.91
C TYR A 218 -12.79 -6.88 -12.23
N ILE A 219 -13.96 -7.31 -11.74
CA ILE A 219 -15.25 -6.65 -11.96
C ILE A 219 -15.67 -5.72 -10.81
N MET A 220 -14.79 -5.55 -9.81
CA MET A 220 -15.06 -4.70 -8.65
C MET A 220 -15.23 -3.24 -9.08
N ASN A 221 -16.24 -2.57 -8.51
CA ASN A 221 -16.57 -1.17 -8.69
C ASN A 221 -17.08 -0.57 -7.37
N ILE A 222 -17.39 0.73 -7.36
CA ILE A 222 -17.77 1.43 -6.14
C ILE A 222 -19.04 0.86 -5.49
N ARG A 223 -19.98 0.34 -6.29
CA ARG A 223 -21.27 -0.21 -5.83
C ARG A 223 -21.12 -1.55 -5.10
N ASN A 224 -20.23 -2.42 -5.57
CA ASN A 224 -20.03 -3.76 -4.99
C ASN A 224 -18.79 -3.88 -4.09
N LEU A 225 -18.07 -2.76 -3.86
CA LEU A 225 -16.85 -2.69 -3.05
C LEU A 225 -16.99 -3.40 -1.70
N MET A 226 -17.99 -3.03 -0.90
CA MET A 226 -18.15 -3.59 0.46
C MET A 226 -18.43 -5.10 0.43
N LEU A 227 -19.16 -5.58 -0.58
CA LEU A 227 -19.50 -6.99 -0.71
C LEU A 227 -18.29 -7.83 -1.17
N PHE A 228 -17.45 -7.30 -2.07
CA PHE A 228 -16.38 -8.06 -2.69
C PHE A 228 -15.03 -7.94 -1.96
N MET A 229 -14.78 -6.86 -1.21
CA MET A 229 -13.48 -6.60 -0.60
C MET A 229 -13.01 -7.73 0.34
N LEU A 230 -13.85 -8.15 1.30
CA LEU A 230 -13.48 -9.22 2.23
C LEU A 230 -13.41 -10.62 1.57
N PRO A 231 -14.41 -11.04 0.74
CA PRO A 231 -14.33 -12.32 0.04
C PRO A 231 -13.12 -12.44 -0.88
N VAL A 232 -12.74 -11.39 -1.61
CA VAL A 232 -11.54 -11.41 -2.47
C VAL A 232 -10.29 -11.71 -1.64
N VAL A 233 -10.09 -10.99 -0.53
CA VAL A 233 -8.94 -11.22 0.36
C VAL A 233 -8.95 -12.64 0.91
N PHE A 234 -10.09 -13.12 1.40
CA PHE A 234 -10.22 -14.47 1.95
C PHE A 234 -9.94 -15.56 0.91
N LEU A 235 -10.54 -15.47 -0.28
CA LEU A 235 -10.39 -16.44 -1.36
C LEU A 235 -8.96 -16.47 -1.90
N VAL A 236 -8.32 -15.31 -2.04
CA VAL A 236 -6.93 -15.24 -2.48
C VAL A 236 -6.01 -15.88 -1.43
N ILE A 237 -6.16 -15.57 -0.14
CA ILE A 237 -5.36 -16.18 0.92
C ILE A 237 -5.55 -17.70 0.95
N LEU A 238 -6.80 -18.17 0.95
CA LEU A 238 -7.12 -19.60 0.98
C LEU A 238 -6.61 -20.33 -0.27
N GLY A 239 -6.83 -19.74 -1.44
CA GLY A 239 -6.40 -20.25 -2.73
C GLY A 239 -4.88 -20.37 -2.83
N THR A 240 -4.13 -19.39 -2.32
CA THR A 240 -2.66 -19.38 -2.29
C THR A 240 -2.11 -20.43 -1.31
N TYR A 241 -2.77 -20.67 -0.19
CA TYR A 241 -2.38 -21.77 0.70
C TYR A 241 -2.46 -23.14 0.00
N PHE A 242 -3.56 -23.40 -0.72
CA PHE A 242 -3.71 -24.64 -1.50
C PHE A 242 -2.83 -24.67 -2.75
N LEU A 243 -2.53 -23.52 -3.35
CA LEU A 243 -1.60 -23.40 -4.46
C LEU A 243 -0.23 -23.98 -4.09
N PHE A 244 0.32 -23.58 -2.96
CA PHE A 244 1.62 -24.07 -2.52
C PHE A 244 1.56 -25.48 -1.94
N THR A 245 0.52 -25.85 -1.19
CA THR A 245 0.47 -27.17 -0.54
C THR A 245 0.07 -28.32 -1.47
N GLN A 246 -0.63 -28.03 -2.57
CA GLN A 246 -1.23 -29.05 -3.45
C GLN A 246 -0.90 -28.81 -4.93
N SER A 247 -1.27 -27.66 -5.48
CA SER A 247 -1.15 -27.38 -6.93
C SER A 247 0.31 -27.38 -7.39
N SER A 248 1.23 -26.83 -6.58
CA SER A 248 2.67 -26.83 -6.87
C SER A 248 3.25 -28.25 -6.96
N VAL A 249 2.82 -29.14 -6.06
CA VAL A 249 3.24 -30.55 -6.02
C VAL A 249 2.65 -31.29 -7.22
N ALA A 250 1.38 -31.04 -7.56
CA ALA A 250 0.74 -31.61 -8.73
C ALA A 250 1.46 -31.22 -10.03
N LEU A 251 1.85 -29.95 -10.16
CA LEU A 251 2.60 -29.44 -11.31
C LEU A 251 3.98 -30.12 -11.44
N LEU A 252 4.72 -30.22 -10.34
CA LEU A 252 6.02 -30.90 -10.36
C LEU A 252 5.91 -32.40 -10.64
N ARG A 253 4.88 -33.09 -10.12
CA ARG A 253 4.63 -34.50 -10.48
C ARG A 253 4.26 -34.68 -11.96
N ARG A 254 3.57 -33.70 -12.56
CA ARG A 254 3.33 -33.68 -14.01
C ARG A 254 4.65 -33.56 -14.78
N LEU A 255 5.60 -32.73 -14.32
CA LEU A 255 6.94 -32.63 -14.91
C LEU A 255 7.74 -33.93 -14.74
N GLN A 256 7.63 -34.62 -13.59
CA GLN A 256 8.26 -35.94 -13.40
C GLN A 256 7.74 -37.00 -14.39
N ARG A 257 6.47 -36.92 -14.80
CA ARG A 257 5.88 -37.85 -15.78
C ARG A 257 6.37 -37.60 -17.21
N ASN A 258 6.83 -36.39 -17.52
CA ASN A 258 7.33 -36.07 -18.86
C ASN A 258 8.78 -36.52 -19.02
N ARG A 259 8.98 -37.66 -19.70
CA ARG A 259 10.31 -38.28 -19.89
C ARG A 259 11.33 -37.35 -20.57
N SER A 260 10.88 -36.53 -21.53
CA SER A 260 11.74 -35.59 -22.27
C SER A 260 12.38 -34.52 -21.36
N VAL A 261 11.65 -34.08 -20.34
CA VAL A 261 12.14 -33.09 -19.37
C VAL A 261 12.86 -33.78 -18.22
N TYR A 262 12.31 -34.88 -17.69
CA TYR A 262 12.78 -35.52 -16.46
C TYR A 262 14.17 -36.16 -16.59
N TYR A 263 14.46 -36.83 -17.71
CA TYR A 263 15.74 -37.51 -17.92
C TYR A 263 16.82 -36.63 -18.57
N ARG A 264 16.56 -35.33 -18.74
CA ARG A 264 17.51 -34.40 -19.36
C ARG A 264 18.46 -33.80 -18.33
N ASN A 265 19.77 -34.02 -18.48
CA ASN A 265 20.82 -33.46 -17.60
C ASN A 265 20.54 -33.75 -16.11
N THR A 266 20.67 -32.72 -15.25
CA THR A 266 20.45 -32.79 -13.80
C THR A 266 18.98 -32.78 -13.40
N ASN A 267 18.03 -32.75 -14.34
CA ASN A 267 16.61 -32.60 -14.04
C ASN A 267 16.04 -33.75 -13.21
N LEU A 268 16.59 -34.96 -13.38
CA LEU A 268 16.19 -36.14 -12.60
C LEU A 268 16.28 -35.84 -11.10
N ILE A 269 17.43 -35.31 -10.68
CA ILE A 269 17.72 -35.01 -9.27
C ILE A 269 17.03 -33.71 -8.87
N THR A 270 17.09 -32.69 -9.73
CA THR A 270 16.50 -31.37 -9.46
C THR A 270 15.00 -31.48 -9.21
N ILE A 271 14.24 -32.08 -10.15
CA ILE A 271 12.78 -32.17 -10.05
C ILE A 271 12.39 -33.08 -8.87
N SER A 272 13.10 -34.19 -8.66
CA SER A 272 12.82 -35.09 -7.54
C SER A 272 12.98 -34.38 -6.20
N GLN A 273 14.05 -33.61 -6.01
CA GLN A 273 14.25 -32.82 -4.78
C GLN A 273 13.23 -31.69 -4.64
N LEU A 274 12.87 -31.02 -5.74
CA LEU A 274 11.88 -29.94 -5.72
C LEU A 274 10.50 -30.41 -5.27
N VAL A 275 10.06 -31.62 -5.62
CA VAL A 275 8.76 -32.16 -5.16
C VAL A 275 8.70 -32.23 -3.63
N PHE A 276 9.78 -32.68 -2.98
CA PHE A 276 9.88 -32.70 -1.52
C PHE A 276 10.01 -31.29 -0.95
N LYS A 277 10.90 -30.45 -1.49
CA LYS A 277 11.11 -29.08 -1.00
C LYS A 277 9.84 -28.23 -1.10
N MET A 278 9.09 -28.31 -2.20
CA MET A 278 7.83 -27.57 -2.33
C MET A 278 6.80 -28.00 -1.29
N LYS A 279 6.70 -29.30 -0.98
CA LYS A 279 5.76 -29.79 0.05
C LYS A 279 6.19 -29.39 1.45
N ASP A 280 7.46 -29.59 1.78
CA ASP A 280 8.03 -29.29 3.10
C ASP A 280 7.99 -27.78 3.39
N ASN A 281 8.10 -26.96 2.33
CA ASN A 281 8.25 -25.50 2.44
C ASN A 281 6.98 -24.74 2.04
N ALA A 282 5.89 -25.44 1.74
CA ALA A 282 4.65 -24.85 1.22
C ALA A 282 4.11 -23.69 2.07
N ARG A 283 4.17 -23.82 3.41
CA ARG A 283 3.70 -22.76 4.33
C ARG A 283 4.55 -21.49 4.24
N ILE A 284 5.85 -21.65 4.04
CA ILE A 284 6.79 -20.53 3.92
C ILE A 284 6.57 -19.82 2.60
N LEU A 285 6.47 -20.59 1.52
CA LEU A 285 6.21 -20.06 0.19
C LEU A 285 4.87 -19.29 0.15
N PHE A 286 3.84 -19.84 0.81
CA PHE A 286 2.57 -19.15 1.04
C PHE A 286 2.75 -17.82 1.79
N MET A 287 3.38 -17.83 2.96
CA MET A 287 3.60 -16.61 3.77
C MET A 287 4.40 -15.54 3.01
N VAL A 288 5.49 -15.94 2.36
CA VAL A 288 6.34 -15.05 1.53
C VAL A 288 5.54 -14.48 0.35
N SER A 289 4.66 -15.26 -0.27
CA SER A 289 3.81 -14.80 -1.37
C SER A 289 2.79 -13.75 -0.90
N ILE A 290 2.17 -13.97 0.26
CA ILE A 290 1.22 -13.00 0.85
C ILE A 290 1.95 -11.72 1.25
N LEU A 291 3.11 -11.82 1.91
CA LEU A 291 3.90 -10.63 2.24
C LEU A 291 4.36 -9.87 0.99
N SER A 292 4.78 -10.58 -0.06
CA SER A 292 5.15 -9.95 -1.33
C SER A 292 3.95 -9.22 -1.94
N ALA A 293 2.76 -9.82 -1.92
CA ALA A 293 1.53 -9.18 -2.37
C ALA A 293 1.19 -7.92 -1.55
N VAL A 294 1.32 -7.98 -0.22
CA VAL A 294 1.07 -6.83 0.67
C VAL A 294 2.07 -5.70 0.41
N VAL A 295 3.37 -6.01 0.32
CA VAL A 295 4.42 -5.03 0.01
C VAL A 295 4.15 -4.33 -1.32
N LEU A 296 3.91 -5.12 -2.36
CA LEU A 296 3.66 -4.59 -3.70
C LEU A 296 2.37 -3.76 -3.74
N THR A 297 1.27 -4.26 -3.15
CA THR A 297 -0.05 -3.59 -3.16
C THR A 297 -0.03 -2.31 -2.36
N ALA A 298 0.53 -2.32 -1.16
CA ALA A 298 0.67 -1.11 -0.34
C ALA A 298 1.52 -0.06 -1.07
N SER A 299 2.71 -0.45 -1.54
CA SER A 299 3.61 0.47 -2.26
C SER A 299 2.99 1.02 -3.55
N GLY A 300 2.34 0.17 -4.36
CA GLY A 300 1.75 0.58 -5.63
C GLY A 300 0.49 1.43 -5.46
N THR A 301 -0.36 1.14 -4.47
CA THR A 301 -1.51 1.98 -4.13
C THR A 301 -1.04 3.37 -3.72
N ILE A 302 -0.09 3.43 -2.80
CA ILE A 302 0.45 4.68 -2.29
C ILE A 302 1.15 5.49 -3.38
N TYR A 303 1.96 4.84 -4.22
CA TYR A 303 2.63 5.49 -5.35
C TYR A 303 1.62 6.00 -6.40
N CYS A 304 0.56 5.24 -6.67
CA CYS A 304 -0.54 5.64 -7.54
C CYS A 304 -1.22 6.92 -7.04
N PHE A 305 -1.60 6.99 -5.76
CA PHE A 305 -2.19 8.20 -5.19
C PHE A 305 -1.22 9.39 -5.21
N PHE A 306 0.06 9.15 -4.93
CA PHE A 306 1.08 10.20 -4.96
C PHE A 306 1.23 10.82 -6.36
N GLN A 307 1.29 10.01 -7.41
CA GLN A 307 1.41 10.50 -8.79
C GLN A 307 0.08 11.04 -9.34
N GLY A 308 -1.05 10.44 -8.96
CA GLY A 308 -2.37 10.82 -9.42
C GLY A 308 -2.91 12.13 -8.83
N LEU A 309 -2.31 12.62 -7.75
CA LEU A 309 -2.79 13.77 -6.96
C LEU A 309 -3.07 15.01 -7.81
N VAL A 310 -2.11 15.44 -8.62
CA VAL A 310 -2.25 16.66 -9.43
C VAL A 310 -3.31 16.49 -10.50
N GLY A 311 -3.28 15.37 -11.22
CA GLY A 311 -4.22 15.10 -12.30
C GLY A 311 -5.67 14.95 -11.82
N GLN A 312 -5.90 14.38 -10.64
CA GLN A 312 -7.23 14.32 -10.03
C GLN A 312 -7.71 15.72 -9.63
N LEU A 313 -6.87 16.51 -8.97
CA LEU A 313 -7.23 17.87 -8.54
C LEU A 313 -7.51 18.80 -9.73
N THR A 314 -6.71 18.75 -10.79
CA THR A 314 -6.96 19.59 -11.99
C THR A 314 -8.19 19.14 -12.77
N LYS A 315 -8.58 17.86 -12.67
CA LYS A 315 -9.83 17.38 -13.28
C LYS A 315 -11.06 17.81 -12.49
N SER A 316 -11.01 17.79 -11.16
CA SER A 316 -12.13 18.22 -10.31
C SER A 316 -12.21 19.73 -10.12
N ALA A 317 -11.10 20.44 -10.35
CA ALA A 317 -10.98 21.88 -10.24
C ALA A 317 -10.06 22.41 -11.37
N PRO A 318 -10.62 22.66 -12.57
CA PRO A 318 -9.84 23.08 -13.74
C PRO A 318 -9.13 24.42 -13.55
N GLN A 319 -9.72 25.35 -12.80
CA GLN A 319 -9.14 26.66 -12.50
C GLN A 319 -8.43 26.64 -11.15
N THR A 320 -7.35 27.40 -11.04
CA THR A 320 -6.56 27.52 -9.81
C THR A 320 -7.38 28.02 -8.64
N PHE A 321 -8.19 29.05 -8.87
CA PHE A 321 -9.22 29.49 -7.94
C PHE A 321 -10.42 30.02 -8.71
N SER A 322 -11.56 30.08 -8.03
CA SER A 322 -12.80 30.63 -8.55
C SER A 322 -13.59 31.31 -7.45
N PHE A 323 -14.44 32.25 -7.83
CA PHE A 323 -15.39 32.85 -6.92
C PHE A 323 -16.70 33.20 -7.62
N VAL A 324 -17.75 33.28 -6.81
CA VAL A 324 -19.13 33.46 -7.28
C VAL A 324 -19.68 34.76 -6.74
N GLU A 325 -20.13 35.64 -7.63
CA GLU A 325 -20.69 36.95 -7.32
C GLU A 325 -22.20 36.94 -7.57
N LYS A 326 -22.98 37.54 -6.66
CA LYS A 326 -24.42 37.70 -6.86
C LYS A 326 -24.72 39.03 -7.55
N GLY A 327 -25.51 38.95 -8.60
CA GLY A 327 -25.88 40.05 -9.45
C GLY A 327 -24.78 40.45 -10.43
N LEU A 328 -25.18 41.12 -11.52
CA LEU A 328 -24.24 41.67 -12.49
C LEU A 328 -23.61 42.96 -11.98
N HIS A 329 -22.28 43.06 -12.10
CA HIS A 329 -21.48 44.26 -11.81
C HIS A 329 -21.62 44.85 -10.39
N GLN A 330 -22.12 44.09 -9.41
CA GLN A 330 -22.28 44.56 -8.03
C GLN A 330 -20.98 44.48 -7.22
N HIS A 331 -20.11 43.51 -7.56
CA HIS A 331 -18.79 43.32 -6.94
C HIS A 331 -18.81 43.32 -5.39
N GLN A 332 -19.85 42.73 -4.78
CA GLN A 332 -20.03 42.66 -3.34
C GLN A 332 -19.01 41.74 -2.67
N LEU A 333 -18.53 40.69 -3.37
CA LEU A 333 -17.54 39.76 -2.85
C LEU A 333 -16.13 40.32 -3.00
N ILE A 334 -15.70 40.54 -4.24
CA ILE A 334 -14.41 41.13 -4.60
C ILE A 334 -14.44 41.66 -6.03
N ASP A 335 -13.90 42.86 -6.25
CA ASP A 335 -13.73 43.42 -7.59
C ASP A 335 -12.65 42.60 -8.37
N PRO A 336 -12.97 42.04 -9.55
CA PRO A 336 -12.00 41.38 -10.42
C PRO A 336 -10.73 42.21 -10.69
N ARG A 337 -10.83 43.55 -10.77
CA ARG A 337 -9.66 44.43 -10.95
C ARG A 337 -8.72 44.35 -9.77
N LYS A 338 -9.25 44.28 -8.54
CA LYS A 338 -8.46 44.11 -7.33
C LYS A 338 -7.76 42.75 -7.31
N VAL A 339 -8.40 41.71 -7.81
CA VAL A 339 -7.79 40.38 -7.98
C VAL A 339 -6.62 40.46 -8.97
N GLU A 340 -6.84 41.06 -10.13
CA GLU A 340 -5.82 41.23 -11.18
C GLU A 340 -4.64 42.10 -10.69
N ASP A 341 -4.91 43.16 -9.92
CA ASP A 341 -3.87 43.99 -9.28
C ASP A 341 -2.99 43.19 -8.30
N ILE A 342 -3.59 42.32 -7.48
CA ILE A 342 -2.84 41.45 -6.55
C ILE A 342 -1.96 40.49 -7.34
N LEU A 343 -2.49 39.87 -8.39
CA LEU A 343 -1.75 38.95 -9.25
C LEU A 343 -0.57 39.64 -9.94
N GLN A 344 -0.76 40.86 -10.46
CA GLN A 344 0.30 41.65 -11.07
C GLN A 344 1.39 42.05 -10.07
N LYS A 345 1.00 42.54 -8.87
CA LYS A 345 1.96 42.92 -7.80
C LYS A 345 2.82 41.73 -7.37
N ASP A 346 2.23 40.55 -7.25
CA ASP A 346 2.92 39.31 -6.90
C ASP A 346 3.63 38.65 -8.09
N ARG A 347 3.59 39.25 -9.29
CA ARG A 347 4.19 38.76 -10.54
C ARG A 347 3.70 37.36 -10.95
N VAL A 348 2.44 37.06 -10.66
CA VAL A 348 1.81 35.80 -11.02
C VAL A 348 1.06 35.96 -12.34
N GLY A 349 1.49 35.23 -13.37
CA GLY A 349 0.86 35.27 -14.68
C GLY A 349 -0.46 34.50 -14.72
N ILE A 350 -1.45 35.05 -15.41
CA ILE A 350 -2.71 34.37 -15.73
C ILE A 350 -2.51 33.55 -17.01
N GLU A 351 -2.92 32.29 -17.02
CA GLU A 351 -2.92 31.43 -18.19
C GLU A 351 -4.22 31.61 -18.99
N TYR A 352 -5.37 31.55 -18.30
CA TYR A 352 -6.65 31.97 -18.84
C TYR A 352 -7.62 32.39 -17.72
N LYS A 353 -8.62 33.18 -18.10
CA LYS A 353 -9.75 33.57 -17.27
C LYS A 353 -11.03 32.94 -17.82
N VAL A 354 -11.97 32.68 -16.91
CA VAL A 354 -13.35 32.29 -17.16
C VAL A 354 -14.23 33.31 -16.47
N GLU A 355 -15.20 33.83 -17.20
CA GLU A 355 -16.23 34.72 -16.69
C GLU A 355 -17.53 34.28 -17.33
N TRP A 356 -18.38 33.66 -16.52
CA TRP A 356 -19.67 33.13 -16.94
C TRP A 356 -20.79 33.80 -16.19
N ILE A 357 -21.91 34.00 -16.87
CA ILE A 357 -23.13 34.44 -16.21
C ILE A 357 -24.08 33.26 -16.15
N GLY A 358 -24.39 32.82 -14.94
CA GLY A 358 -25.33 31.75 -14.68
C GLY A 358 -26.69 32.27 -14.24
N ILE A 359 -27.72 31.52 -14.61
CA ILE A 359 -29.08 31.71 -14.12
C ILE A 359 -29.36 30.69 -13.02
N PRO A 360 -29.47 31.11 -11.74
CA PRO A 360 -29.79 30.18 -10.66
C PRO A 360 -31.26 29.75 -10.76
N VAL A 361 -31.49 28.44 -10.68
CA VAL A 361 -32.83 27.84 -10.72
C VAL A 361 -33.03 26.88 -9.54
N PRO A 362 -34.20 26.88 -8.89
CA PRO A 362 -34.47 25.95 -7.80
C PRO A 362 -34.51 24.52 -8.32
N LEU A 363 -33.93 23.61 -7.55
CA LEU A 363 -33.74 22.23 -7.95
C LEU A 363 -34.17 21.30 -6.81
N GLU A 364 -35.09 20.38 -7.07
CA GLU A 364 -35.49 19.35 -6.11
C GLU A 364 -34.93 17.98 -6.52
N LEU A 365 -34.20 17.33 -5.61
CA LEU A 365 -33.50 16.07 -5.88
C LEU A 365 -34.07 14.90 -5.07
N GLY A 366 -34.24 13.76 -5.76
CA GLY A 366 -34.59 12.47 -5.16
C GLY A 366 -36.02 12.36 -4.64
N ARG A 367 -36.40 11.16 -4.17
CA ARG A 367 -37.73 10.88 -3.60
C ARG A 367 -38.04 11.66 -2.31
N ASN A 368 -37.00 12.17 -1.65
CA ASN A 368 -37.11 12.94 -0.41
C ASN A 368 -37.25 14.46 -0.64
N HIS A 369 -37.42 14.92 -1.90
CA HIS A 369 -37.61 16.33 -2.26
C HIS A 369 -36.54 17.26 -1.68
N TRP A 370 -35.26 16.88 -1.81
CA TRP A 370 -34.17 17.66 -1.26
C TRP A 370 -33.97 18.92 -2.10
N LYS A 371 -34.18 20.09 -1.51
CA LYS A 371 -34.11 21.38 -2.21
C LYS A 371 -32.66 21.86 -2.28
N THR A 372 -32.22 22.17 -3.49
CA THR A 372 -30.94 22.78 -3.82
C THR A 372 -31.11 23.74 -4.99
N THR A 373 -30.03 24.22 -5.57
CA THR A 373 -30.00 25.14 -6.71
C THR A 373 -29.22 24.51 -7.86
N GLY A 374 -29.73 24.66 -9.07
CA GLY A 374 -29.01 24.44 -10.32
C GLY A 374 -28.60 25.76 -10.95
N LEU A 375 -27.61 25.74 -11.84
CA LEU A 375 -27.17 26.91 -12.59
C LEU A 375 -27.31 26.66 -14.08
N ILE A 376 -28.17 27.42 -14.77
CA ILE A 376 -28.26 27.35 -16.23
C ILE A 376 -27.13 28.19 -16.83
N ILE A 377 -26.38 27.61 -17.76
CA ILE A 377 -25.27 28.24 -18.49
C ILE A 377 -25.45 28.04 -20.00
N SER A 378 -24.76 28.86 -20.78
CA SER A 378 -24.84 28.81 -22.23
C SER A 378 -24.03 27.65 -22.82
N GLU A 379 -24.54 27.03 -23.89
CA GLU A 379 -23.81 26.07 -24.71
C GLU A 379 -22.48 26.63 -25.23
N GLY A 380 -22.45 27.90 -25.66
CA GLY A 380 -21.23 28.54 -26.17
C GLY A 380 -20.14 28.65 -25.11
N GLU A 381 -20.51 29.06 -23.89
CA GLU A 381 -19.60 29.15 -22.74
C GLU A 381 -19.04 27.79 -22.36
N TYR A 382 -19.92 26.77 -22.32
CA TYR A 382 -19.54 25.39 -22.06
C TYR A 382 -18.53 24.87 -23.11
N ASN A 383 -18.85 25.01 -24.40
CA ASN A 383 -18.02 24.50 -25.49
C ASN A 383 -16.65 25.19 -25.55
N GLU A 384 -16.57 26.47 -25.21
CA GLU A 384 -15.30 27.18 -25.13
C GLU A 384 -14.37 26.54 -24.09
N GLN A 385 -14.88 26.25 -22.88
CA GLN A 385 -14.08 25.57 -21.86
C GLN A 385 -13.83 24.10 -22.18
N ALA A 386 -14.82 23.40 -22.75
CA ALA A 386 -14.65 22.02 -23.19
C ALA A 386 -13.49 21.92 -24.18
N LYS A 387 -13.41 22.82 -25.17
CA LYS A 387 -12.31 22.88 -26.13
C LYS A 387 -10.96 23.16 -25.46
N ARG A 388 -10.89 24.10 -24.51
CA ARG A 388 -9.65 24.38 -23.75
C ARG A 388 -9.16 23.17 -22.96
N LEU A 389 -10.09 22.38 -22.41
CA LEU A 389 -9.81 21.21 -21.59
C LEU A 389 -9.68 19.90 -22.40
N ASN A 390 -9.75 19.97 -23.73
CA ASN A 390 -9.80 18.81 -24.64
C ASN A 390 -10.94 17.83 -24.33
N LEU A 391 -12.10 18.36 -23.94
CA LEU A 391 -13.36 17.64 -23.75
C LEU A 391 -14.22 17.72 -25.02
N LYS A 392 -15.23 16.87 -25.10
CA LYS A 392 -16.10 16.79 -26.29
C LYS A 392 -17.12 17.93 -26.27
N GLU A 393 -17.14 18.73 -27.33
CA GLU A 393 -18.14 19.78 -27.56
C GLU A 393 -19.57 19.18 -27.68
N ARG A 394 -20.58 19.98 -27.38
CA ARG A 394 -22.00 19.59 -27.38
C ARG A 394 -22.83 20.65 -28.06
N HIS A 395 -23.74 20.20 -28.93
CA HIS A 395 -24.69 21.07 -29.61
C HIS A 395 -26.10 20.66 -29.24
N LEU A 396 -26.92 21.64 -28.84
CA LEU A 396 -28.24 21.42 -28.24
C LEU A 396 -29.33 22.10 -29.05
N GLU A 397 -30.48 21.44 -29.15
CA GLU A 397 -31.72 22.01 -29.68
C GLU A 397 -32.42 22.86 -28.61
N GLU A 398 -33.36 23.72 -29.02
CA GLU A 398 -34.15 24.52 -28.07
C GLU A 398 -35.06 23.63 -27.21
N GLY A 399 -35.16 23.91 -25.91
CA GLY A 399 -35.93 23.09 -24.96
C GLY A 399 -35.20 21.83 -24.51
N HIS A 400 -33.97 21.61 -24.96
CA HIS A 400 -33.09 20.53 -24.54
C HIS A 400 -31.94 21.05 -23.68
N ALA A 401 -31.47 20.22 -22.76
CA ALA A 401 -30.38 20.57 -21.86
C ALA A 401 -29.46 19.38 -21.56
N ILE A 402 -28.21 19.68 -21.21
CA ILE A 402 -27.29 18.71 -20.62
C ILE A 402 -27.14 19.03 -19.14
N SER A 403 -27.27 18.01 -18.31
CA SER A 403 -26.97 18.12 -16.88
C SER A 403 -25.48 17.82 -16.67
N VAL A 404 -24.77 18.75 -16.05
CA VAL A 404 -23.37 18.57 -15.67
C VAL A 404 -23.31 18.49 -14.15
N TYR A 405 -22.77 17.38 -13.65
CA TYR A 405 -22.45 17.23 -12.25
C TYR A 405 -20.96 17.51 -12.01
N PRO A 406 -20.58 18.74 -11.58
CA PRO A 406 -19.19 19.18 -11.56
C PRO A 406 -18.34 18.52 -10.45
N TYR A 407 -18.95 17.72 -9.58
CA TYR A 407 -18.29 17.05 -8.45
C TYR A 407 -17.87 15.60 -8.75
N GLY A 408 -18.13 15.10 -9.97
CA GLY A 408 -17.85 13.73 -10.40
C GLY A 408 -18.91 12.74 -9.92
N SER A 409 -19.64 12.09 -10.82
CA SER A 409 -20.62 11.07 -10.40
C SER A 409 -19.89 9.79 -10.03
N GLY A 410 -20.12 9.30 -8.81
CA GLY A 410 -19.72 7.95 -8.38
C GLY A 410 -20.52 6.85 -9.08
N GLY A 411 -20.87 7.03 -10.37
CA GLY A 411 -21.76 6.14 -11.12
C GLY A 411 -23.25 6.27 -10.77
N PHE A 412 -23.65 7.38 -10.15
CA PHE A 412 -25.06 7.72 -9.91
C PHE A 412 -25.50 8.76 -10.94
N THR A 413 -26.38 8.36 -11.86
CA THR A 413 -27.09 9.26 -12.77
C THR A 413 -28.38 9.68 -12.11
N LEU A 414 -28.61 10.99 -11.96
CA LEU A 414 -29.83 11.51 -11.36
C LEU A 414 -30.88 11.84 -12.42
N PHE A 415 -30.43 12.33 -13.56
CA PHE A 415 -31.25 12.61 -14.73
C PHE A 415 -31.05 11.52 -15.78
N GLU A 416 -32.08 10.70 -15.97
CA GLU A 416 -32.10 9.75 -17.08
C GLU A 416 -32.22 10.49 -18.42
N LYS A 417 -31.59 9.93 -19.47
CA LYS A 417 -31.70 10.46 -20.82
C LYS A 417 -33.17 10.50 -21.26
N GLY A 418 -33.63 11.66 -21.73
CA GLY A 418 -35.00 11.94 -22.13
C GLY A 418 -35.94 12.35 -20.98
N SER A 419 -35.44 12.42 -19.74
CA SER A 419 -36.24 12.88 -18.60
C SER A 419 -36.54 14.38 -18.70
N THR A 420 -37.72 14.80 -18.24
CA THR A 420 -38.08 16.22 -18.19
C THR A 420 -37.59 16.84 -16.88
N PHE A 421 -36.65 17.76 -16.97
CA PHE A 421 -36.27 18.65 -15.88
C PHE A 421 -37.31 19.78 -15.76
N LYS A 422 -37.98 19.85 -14.61
CA LYS A 422 -38.97 20.88 -14.29
C LYS A 422 -38.39 21.80 -13.22
N THR A 423 -38.36 23.09 -13.50
CA THR A 423 -37.94 24.13 -12.56
C THR A 423 -38.78 25.39 -12.76
N SER A 424 -38.42 26.48 -12.11
CA SER A 424 -39.07 27.78 -12.26
C SER A 424 -38.03 28.89 -12.44
N LEU A 425 -38.26 29.74 -13.43
CA LEU A 425 -37.54 31.00 -13.63
C LEU A 425 -38.32 32.11 -12.92
N GLY A 426 -37.90 32.50 -11.72
CA GLY A 426 -38.70 33.36 -10.85
C GLY A 426 -40.07 32.74 -10.54
N LYS A 427 -41.15 33.30 -11.09
CA LYS A 427 -42.53 32.77 -10.96
C LYS A 427 -43.01 31.93 -12.14
N GLN A 428 -42.25 31.86 -13.24
CA GLN A 428 -42.67 31.15 -14.45
C GLN A 428 -42.14 29.71 -14.46
N PRO A 429 -42.95 28.70 -14.85
CA PRO A 429 -42.48 27.33 -14.96
C PRO A 429 -41.57 27.17 -16.19
N LEU A 430 -40.40 26.54 -15.99
CA LEU A 430 -39.46 26.18 -17.04
C LEU A 430 -39.40 24.65 -17.15
N LYS A 431 -39.45 24.13 -18.38
CA LYS A 431 -39.36 22.70 -18.66
C LYS A 431 -38.29 22.48 -19.72
N LEU A 432 -37.34 21.60 -19.40
CA LEU A 432 -36.25 21.21 -20.29
C LEU A 432 -36.18 19.69 -20.39
N THR A 433 -35.84 19.17 -21.56
CA THR A 433 -35.58 17.74 -21.77
C THR A 433 -34.09 17.47 -21.59
N ILE A 434 -33.72 16.51 -20.74
CA ILE A 434 -32.30 16.19 -20.50
C ILE A 434 -31.79 15.20 -21.54
N ASP A 435 -30.84 15.62 -22.37
CA ASP A 435 -30.25 14.77 -23.42
C ASP A 435 -29.20 13.80 -22.89
N GLU A 436 -28.42 14.24 -21.91
CA GLU A 436 -27.32 13.50 -21.31
C GLU A 436 -27.01 14.10 -19.92
N GLU A 437 -26.59 13.25 -18.98
CA GLU A 437 -25.91 13.70 -17.76
C GLU A 437 -24.43 13.36 -17.87
N ILE A 438 -23.56 14.35 -17.66
CA ILE A 438 -22.11 14.20 -17.70
C ILE A 438 -21.48 14.61 -16.37
N SER A 439 -20.31 14.05 -16.09
CA SER A 439 -19.54 14.30 -14.86
C SER A 439 -18.22 15.01 -15.14
N GLU A 440 -18.13 15.69 -16.28
CA GLU A 440 -16.95 16.46 -16.68
C GLU A 440 -17.01 17.85 -16.05
N THR A 441 -15.95 18.22 -15.35
CA THR A 441 -15.85 19.53 -14.71
C THR A 441 -15.20 20.52 -15.68
N VAL A 442 -15.96 21.49 -16.18
CA VAL A 442 -15.49 22.57 -17.07
C VAL A 442 -15.16 23.86 -16.31
N VAL A 443 -15.79 24.03 -15.14
CA VAL A 443 -15.52 25.11 -14.19
C VAL A 443 -15.46 24.52 -12.79
N ASN A 444 -14.64 25.12 -11.93
CA ASN A 444 -14.58 24.78 -10.52
C ASN A 444 -15.99 24.73 -9.90
N PRO A 445 -16.19 23.86 -8.90
CA PRO A 445 -17.44 23.77 -8.16
C PRO A 445 -17.98 25.13 -7.72
N VAL A 446 -19.24 25.39 -8.07
CA VAL A 446 -19.96 26.61 -7.70
C VAL A 446 -20.69 26.33 -6.38
N ALA A 447 -20.27 26.96 -5.29
CA ALA A 447 -20.82 26.70 -3.96
C ALA A 447 -22.36 26.84 -3.89
N GLU A 448 -22.91 27.73 -4.71
CA GLU A 448 -24.35 28.04 -4.75
C GLU A 448 -25.15 27.14 -5.70
N ALA A 449 -24.51 26.21 -6.42
CA ALA A 449 -25.19 25.34 -7.39
C ALA A 449 -24.65 23.90 -7.37
N THR A 450 -25.54 22.93 -7.16
CA THR A 450 -25.18 21.51 -7.15
C THR A 450 -25.02 20.92 -8.56
N TYR A 451 -25.76 21.45 -9.54
CA TYR A 451 -25.73 21.02 -10.93
C TYR A 451 -25.60 22.22 -11.86
N LEU A 452 -24.95 22.04 -13.00
CA LEU A 452 -25.01 22.97 -14.11
C LEU A 452 -25.94 22.40 -15.19
N PHE A 453 -26.74 23.25 -15.80
CA PHE A 453 -27.62 22.90 -16.91
C PHE A 453 -27.18 23.71 -18.13
N VAL A 454 -26.63 23.04 -19.12
CA VAL A 454 -26.22 23.67 -20.37
C VAL A 454 -27.42 23.71 -21.30
N VAL A 455 -27.78 24.88 -21.81
CA VAL A 455 -28.89 25.07 -22.77
C VAL A 455 -28.40 25.78 -24.03
N ASN A 456 -29.17 25.69 -25.11
CA ASN A 456 -28.85 26.35 -26.38
C ASN A 456 -28.63 27.86 -26.21
N ASN A 457 -27.71 28.44 -26.99
CA ASN A 457 -27.36 29.86 -26.94
C ASN A 457 -28.56 30.82 -27.10
N THR A 458 -29.53 30.49 -27.96
CA THR A 458 -30.72 31.30 -28.22
C THR A 458 -31.65 31.29 -27.01
N GLU A 459 -31.93 30.11 -26.48
CA GLU A 459 -32.75 29.91 -25.28
C GLU A 459 -32.12 30.56 -24.04
N TYR A 460 -30.81 30.40 -23.85
CA TYR A 460 -30.05 31.06 -22.78
C TYR A 460 -30.23 32.59 -22.82
N LYS A 461 -30.10 33.21 -24.00
CA LYS A 461 -30.29 34.67 -24.16
C LYS A 461 -31.71 35.11 -23.82
N GLN A 462 -32.72 34.31 -24.19
CA GLN A 462 -34.12 34.58 -23.84
C GLN A 462 -34.32 34.52 -22.32
N LEU A 463 -33.85 33.46 -21.66
CA LEU A 463 -33.95 33.29 -20.20
C LEU A 463 -33.22 34.42 -19.46
N MET A 464 -32.05 34.83 -19.95
CA MET A 464 -31.26 35.94 -19.41
C MET A 464 -31.99 37.29 -19.44
N SER A 465 -32.81 37.53 -20.48
CA SER A 465 -33.56 38.78 -20.63
C SER A 465 -34.78 38.89 -19.70
N GLN A 466 -35.27 37.76 -19.20
CA GLN A 466 -36.44 37.69 -18.32
C GLN A 466 -36.11 37.89 -16.84
N LEU A 467 -34.84 37.78 -16.47
CA LEU A 467 -34.37 37.91 -15.08
C LEU A 467 -33.73 39.28 -14.81
N PRO A 468 -34.07 39.93 -13.69
CA PRO A 468 -33.35 41.11 -13.23
C PRO A 468 -31.87 40.83 -13.01
N ASP A 469 -31.02 41.83 -13.24
CA ASP A 469 -29.58 41.70 -13.10
C ASP A 469 -29.12 41.28 -11.70
N GLN A 470 -29.93 41.54 -10.66
CA GLN A 470 -29.64 41.17 -9.27
C GLN A 470 -29.86 39.69 -8.96
N GLU A 471 -30.68 38.99 -9.75
CA GLU A 471 -31.00 37.57 -9.58
C GLU A 471 -30.03 36.65 -10.35
N LYS A 472 -29.16 37.23 -11.17
CA LYS A 472 -28.13 36.51 -11.93
C LYS A 472 -26.91 36.23 -11.05
N VAL A 473 -26.10 35.27 -11.46
CA VAL A 473 -24.86 34.90 -10.78
C VAL A 473 -23.69 35.01 -11.74
N THR A 474 -22.59 35.64 -11.33
CA THR A 474 -21.36 35.66 -12.15
C THR A 474 -20.33 34.72 -11.54
N VAL A 475 -19.83 33.78 -12.34
CA VAL A 475 -18.79 32.84 -11.95
C VAL A 475 -17.47 33.28 -12.56
N TYR A 476 -16.52 33.64 -11.71
CA TYR A 476 -15.15 33.95 -12.13
C TYR A 476 -14.23 32.78 -11.84
N GLY A 477 -13.43 32.39 -12.82
CA GLY A 477 -12.40 31.36 -12.69
C GLY A 477 -11.07 31.87 -13.21
N TYR A 478 -9.99 31.69 -12.44
CA TYR A 478 -8.65 32.10 -12.84
C TYR A 478 -7.74 30.89 -12.84
N GLU A 479 -7.15 30.60 -14.00
CA GLU A 479 -6.03 29.69 -14.10
C GLU A 479 -4.71 30.44 -14.08
N LEU A 480 -3.83 30.08 -13.15
CA LEU A 480 -2.57 30.76 -12.93
C LEU A 480 -1.39 29.92 -13.45
N LYS A 481 -0.41 30.58 -14.06
CA LYS A 481 0.88 29.97 -14.38
C LYS A 481 1.57 29.55 -13.09
N ASN A 482 2.11 28.34 -13.04
CA ASN A 482 2.80 27.77 -11.87
C ASN A 482 1.94 27.78 -10.59
N TRP A 483 0.63 27.55 -10.70
CA TRP A 483 -0.33 27.60 -9.58
C TRP A 483 0.07 26.85 -8.29
N LYS A 484 0.91 25.82 -8.36
CA LYS A 484 1.38 25.07 -7.18
C LYS A 484 2.19 25.93 -6.21
N SER A 485 2.79 27.02 -6.67
CA SER A 485 3.59 27.95 -5.86
C SER A 485 2.86 29.26 -5.53
N THR A 486 1.58 29.41 -5.88
CA THR A 486 0.85 30.68 -5.73
C THR A 486 0.06 30.77 -4.42
N ASN A 487 0.38 29.95 -3.43
CA ASN A 487 -0.36 29.85 -2.16
C ASN A 487 -0.46 31.19 -1.42
N GLU A 488 0.64 31.93 -1.30
CA GLU A 488 0.64 33.22 -0.61
C GLU A 488 -0.24 34.24 -1.33
N THR A 489 -0.14 34.34 -2.66
CA THR A 489 -0.95 35.24 -3.48
C THR A 489 -2.43 34.90 -3.40
N VAL A 490 -2.79 33.62 -3.51
CA VAL A 490 -4.18 33.17 -3.43
C VAL A 490 -4.76 33.40 -2.04
N LYS A 491 -3.95 33.27 -0.97
CA LYS A 491 -4.36 33.65 0.38
C LYS A 491 -4.61 35.15 0.54
N LYS A 492 -3.82 36.02 -0.09
CA LYS A 492 -4.09 37.48 -0.09
C LYS A 492 -5.43 37.79 -0.74
N ILE A 493 -5.79 37.08 -1.82
CA ILE A 493 -7.09 37.21 -2.49
C ILE A 493 -8.20 36.72 -1.57
N GLU A 494 -8.06 35.55 -0.96
CA GLU A 494 -9.04 34.99 -0.02
C GLU A 494 -9.24 35.89 1.23
N GLN A 495 -8.18 36.53 1.71
CA GLN A 495 -8.23 37.49 2.82
C GLN A 495 -8.89 38.82 2.45
N ALA A 496 -8.92 39.18 1.16
CA ALA A 496 -9.61 40.37 0.69
C ALA A 496 -11.13 40.17 0.59
N ILE A 497 -11.62 38.93 0.76
CA ILE A 497 -13.03 38.55 0.75
C ILE A 497 -13.60 38.60 2.19
N PRO A 498 -14.82 39.14 2.39
CA PRO A 498 -15.48 39.14 3.71
C PRO A 498 -15.62 37.73 4.30
N ASP A 499 -15.33 37.56 5.60
CA ASP A 499 -15.33 36.24 6.28
C ASP A 499 -16.63 35.45 6.08
N GLN A 500 -17.78 36.12 6.13
CA GLN A 500 -19.11 35.53 5.97
C GLN A 500 -19.39 34.98 4.56
N GLN A 501 -18.58 35.35 3.57
CA GLN A 501 -18.78 34.99 2.16
C GLN A 501 -17.65 34.11 1.60
N LYS A 502 -16.68 33.70 2.44
CA LYS A 502 -15.54 32.86 2.01
C LYS A 502 -15.96 31.53 1.40
N GLU A 503 -17.14 31.01 1.72
CA GLU A 503 -17.69 29.79 1.12
C GLU A 503 -17.90 29.92 -0.40
N ARG A 504 -18.05 31.14 -0.92
CA ARG A 504 -18.17 31.42 -2.36
C ARG A 504 -16.83 31.44 -3.08
N PHE A 505 -15.71 31.35 -2.36
CA PHE A 505 -14.37 31.28 -2.90
C PHE A 505 -13.87 29.83 -2.82
N TYR A 506 -13.37 29.32 -3.94
CA TYR A 506 -12.79 27.99 -4.01
C TYR A 506 -11.37 28.09 -4.57
N SER A 507 -10.42 27.41 -3.93
CA SER A 507 -9.02 27.34 -4.36
C SER A 507 -8.51 25.92 -4.29
N ARG A 508 -8.01 25.42 -5.41
CA ARG A 508 -7.34 24.11 -5.45
C ARG A 508 -5.93 24.14 -4.88
N VAL A 509 -5.34 25.33 -4.71
CA VAL A 509 -3.97 25.49 -4.17
C VAL A 509 -3.91 24.97 -2.74
N GLN A 510 -4.89 25.35 -1.91
CA GLN A 510 -4.96 24.89 -0.52
C GLN A 510 -5.22 23.38 -0.47
N SER A 511 -6.17 22.87 -1.28
CA SER A 511 -6.43 21.43 -1.41
C SER A 511 -5.19 20.65 -1.85
N TYR A 512 -4.39 21.19 -2.79
CA TYR A 512 -3.14 20.60 -3.23
C TYR A 512 -2.11 20.51 -2.11
N LEU A 513 -1.93 21.56 -1.31
CA LEU A 513 -0.99 21.55 -0.20
C LEU A 513 -1.39 20.53 0.87
N ASP A 514 -2.67 20.52 1.25
CA ASP A 514 -3.20 19.60 2.26
C ASP A 514 -3.10 18.13 1.79
N MET A 515 -3.50 17.86 0.54
CA MET A 515 -3.38 16.52 -0.04
C MET A 515 -1.92 16.12 -0.22
N ARG A 516 -1.06 17.00 -0.72
CA ARG A 516 0.36 16.69 -0.93
C ARG A 516 1.03 16.34 0.38
N GLN A 517 0.79 17.11 1.43
CA GLN A 517 1.35 16.83 2.74
C GLN A 517 0.87 15.47 3.28
N PHE A 518 -0.43 15.18 3.15
CA PHE A 518 -0.98 13.89 3.55
C PHE A 518 -0.40 12.72 2.74
N THR A 519 -0.40 12.80 1.42
CA THR A 519 0.07 11.72 0.55
C THR A 519 1.59 11.53 0.64
N SER A 520 2.37 12.61 0.76
CA SER A 520 3.82 12.53 1.01
C SER A 520 4.12 11.80 2.31
N LEU A 521 3.32 12.04 3.36
CA LEU A 521 3.48 11.33 4.62
C LEU A 521 3.11 9.85 4.47
N THR A 522 1.95 9.54 3.90
CA THR A 522 1.53 8.16 3.69
C THR A 522 2.55 7.40 2.84
N LEU A 523 3.15 8.06 1.84
CA LEU A 523 4.26 7.53 1.04
C LEU A 523 5.47 7.19 1.91
N PHE A 524 5.90 8.12 2.74
CA PHE A 524 7.03 7.92 3.63
C PHE A 524 6.82 6.70 4.55
N ILE A 525 5.69 6.67 5.24
CA ILE A 525 5.32 5.60 6.17
C ILE A 525 5.21 4.26 5.43
N GLY A 526 4.49 4.26 4.30
CA GLY A 526 4.26 3.07 3.49
C GLY A 526 5.53 2.42 2.97
N ILE A 527 6.55 3.22 2.59
CA ILE A 527 7.85 2.71 2.14
C ILE A 527 8.56 1.94 3.25
N PHE A 528 8.59 2.46 4.49
CA PHE A 528 9.25 1.78 5.61
C PHE A 528 8.51 0.51 6.03
N VAL A 529 7.17 0.53 6.09
CA VAL A 529 6.38 -0.68 6.37
C VAL A 529 6.57 -1.73 5.28
N SER A 530 6.58 -1.31 4.02
CA SER A 530 6.86 -2.19 2.88
C SER A 530 8.27 -2.77 2.93
N PHE A 531 9.26 -1.97 3.32
CA PHE A 531 10.64 -2.43 3.50
C PHE A 531 10.76 -3.43 4.66
N LEU A 532 10.06 -3.20 5.78
CA LEU A 532 10.00 -4.14 6.91
C LEU A 532 9.47 -5.51 6.47
N PHE A 533 8.33 -5.54 5.77
CA PHE A 533 7.73 -6.77 5.28
C PHE A 533 8.61 -7.46 4.22
N PHE A 534 9.31 -6.69 3.38
CA PHE A 534 10.30 -7.22 2.43
C PHE A 534 11.46 -7.92 3.16
N LEU A 535 12.05 -7.27 4.17
CA LEU A 535 13.14 -7.84 4.95
C LEU A 535 12.72 -9.08 5.74
N ALA A 536 11.52 -9.06 6.30
CA ALA A 536 10.97 -10.20 7.03
C ALA A 536 10.70 -11.39 6.09
N SER A 537 10.12 -11.14 4.92
CA SER A 537 9.97 -12.12 3.84
C SER A 537 11.33 -12.74 3.48
N GLY A 538 12.34 -11.91 3.27
CA GLY A 538 13.70 -12.36 2.99
C GLY A 538 14.29 -13.22 4.13
N SER A 539 14.17 -12.75 5.37
CA SER A 539 14.63 -13.46 6.57
C SER A 539 14.00 -14.85 6.70
N MET A 540 12.70 -15.02 6.38
CA MET A 540 12.05 -16.34 6.37
C MET A 540 12.69 -17.29 5.36
N ILE A 541 12.97 -16.82 4.15
CA ILE A 541 13.61 -17.65 3.12
C ILE A 541 15.04 -18.00 3.54
N TYR A 542 15.80 -17.02 4.02
CA TYR A 542 17.16 -17.26 4.51
C TYR A 542 17.17 -18.25 5.67
N PHE A 543 16.34 -18.05 6.68
CA PHE A 543 16.24 -18.99 7.80
C PHE A 543 15.94 -20.40 7.30
N LYS A 544 15.04 -20.52 6.33
CA LYS A 544 14.71 -21.81 5.75
C LYS A 544 15.88 -22.47 5.02
N LEU A 545 16.59 -21.73 4.17
CA LEU A 545 17.78 -22.22 3.49
C LEU A 545 18.81 -22.76 4.48
N PHE A 546 19.12 -22.00 5.54
CA PHE A 546 20.19 -22.38 6.46
C PHE A 546 19.79 -23.48 7.45
N THR A 547 18.50 -23.68 7.70
CA THR A 547 18.04 -24.83 8.50
C THR A 547 18.05 -26.15 7.73
N GLU A 548 17.89 -26.11 6.40
CA GLU A 548 17.96 -27.31 5.53
C GLU A 548 19.40 -27.62 5.06
N MET A 549 20.32 -26.67 5.24
CA MET A 549 21.70 -26.74 4.74
C MET A 549 22.42 -28.04 5.11
N GLN A 550 22.29 -28.52 6.36
CA GLN A 550 23.00 -29.73 6.79
C GLN A 550 22.51 -30.98 6.07
N ASP A 551 21.20 -31.09 5.85
CA ASP A 551 20.59 -32.22 5.13
C ASP A 551 20.99 -32.17 3.65
N ASP A 552 21.00 -30.97 3.06
CA ASP A 552 21.45 -30.75 1.69
C ASP A 552 22.95 -31.09 1.51
N GLN A 553 23.83 -30.71 2.45
CA GLN A 553 25.25 -31.08 2.42
C GLN A 553 25.45 -32.60 2.45
N ASN A 554 24.74 -33.30 3.34
CA ASN A 554 24.81 -34.76 3.42
C ASN A 554 24.35 -35.43 2.11
N GLN A 555 23.29 -34.88 1.51
CA GLN A 555 22.79 -35.38 0.24
C GLN A 555 23.76 -35.13 -0.92
N PHE A 556 24.29 -33.92 -1.06
CA PHE A 556 25.24 -33.60 -2.13
C PHE A 556 26.56 -34.35 -1.97
N ARG A 557 27.04 -34.58 -0.73
CA ARG A 557 28.21 -35.46 -0.48
C ARG A 557 28.00 -36.87 -1.04
N ALA A 558 26.82 -37.45 -0.83
CA ALA A 558 26.49 -38.76 -1.37
C ALA A 558 26.43 -38.75 -2.90
N LEU A 559 25.89 -37.68 -3.50
CA LEU A 559 25.83 -37.52 -4.96
C LEU A 559 27.21 -37.34 -5.58
N THR A 560 28.12 -36.59 -4.95
CA THR A 560 29.51 -36.45 -5.41
C THR A 560 30.22 -37.80 -5.44
N ARG A 561 29.98 -38.68 -4.44
CA ARG A 561 30.53 -40.05 -4.42
C ARG A 561 30.01 -40.94 -5.55
N ILE A 562 28.83 -40.63 -6.11
CA ILE A 562 28.24 -41.34 -7.26
C ILE A 562 28.71 -40.73 -8.60
N GLY A 563 29.50 -39.65 -8.56
CA GLY A 563 30.11 -39.03 -9.73
C GLY A 563 29.49 -37.69 -10.15
N MET A 564 28.64 -37.07 -9.32
CA MET A 564 28.10 -35.74 -9.61
C MET A 564 29.22 -34.68 -9.59
N THR A 565 29.30 -33.89 -10.65
CA THR A 565 30.28 -32.81 -10.78
C THR A 565 29.87 -31.54 -10.01
N GLU A 566 30.85 -30.70 -9.68
CA GLU A 566 30.61 -29.41 -9.02
C GLU A 566 29.67 -28.49 -9.82
N GLN A 567 29.79 -28.52 -11.16
CA GLN A 567 28.93 -27.71 -12.05
C GLN A 567 27.46 -28.16 -11.96
N GLU A 568 27.21 -29.46 -11.84
CA GLU A 568 25.88 -30.02 -11.67
C GLU A 568 25.29 -29.65 -10.30
N ILE A 569 26.08 -29.74 -9.22
CA ILE A 569 25.68 -29.27 -7.89
C ILE A 569 25.30 -27.79 -7.95
N ARG A 570 26.14 -26.95 -8.58
CA ARG A 570 25.87 -25.52 -8.74
C ARG A 570 24.56 -25.26 -9.47
N ARG A 571 24.25 -26.00 -10.54
CA ARG A 571 22.97 -25.88 -11.27
C ARG A 571 21.77 -26.26 -10.40
N ILE A 572 21.84 -27.42 -9.73
CA ILE A 572 20.75 -27.94 -8.88
C ILE A 572 20.46 -26.97 -7.73
N VAL A 573 21.49 -26.58 -6.97
CA VAL A 573 21.35 -25.67 -5.83
C VAL A 573 20.82 -24.31 -6.30
N SER A 574 21.29 -23.79 -7.43
CA SER A 574 20.79 -22.51 -7.96
C SER A 574 19.30 -22.57 -8.30
N ALA A 575 18.85 -23.65 -8.95
CA ALA A 575 17.44 -23.83 -9.29
C ALA A 575 16.56 -23.92 -8.03
N GLN A 576 17.01 -24.65 -7.00
CA GLN A 576 16.29 -24.77 -5.73
C GLN A 576 16.16 -23.43 -5.01
N VAL A 577 17.27 -22.70 -4.86
CA VAL A 577 17.26 -21.38 -4.23
C VAL A 577 16.39 -20.41 -5.04
N ALA A 578 16.47 -20.43 -6.37
CA ALA A 578 15.68 -19.55 -7.23
C ALA A 578 14.19 -19.80 -7.07
N ILE A 579 13.75 -21.06 -6.98
CA ILE A 579 12.34 -21.39 -6.78
C ILE A 579 11.81 -20.85 -5.44
N LEU A 580 12.60 -20.96 -4.37
CA LEU A 580 12.21 -20.44 -3.06
C LEU A 580 12.07 -18.91 -3.04
N PHE A 581 12.85 -18.20 -3.87
CA PHE A 581 12.84 -16.73 -3.95
C PHE A 581 11.81 -16.18 -4.92
N PHE A 582 11.71 -16.74 -6.12
CA PHE A 582 10.97 -16.13 -7.22
C PHE A 582 9.56 -16.68 -7.38
N VAL A 583 9.28 -17.93 -7.03
CA VAL A 583 7.90 -18.46 -7.18
C VAL A 583 6.91 -17.70 -6.28
N PRO A 584 7.18 -17.47 -4.98
CA PRO A 584 6.31 -16.64 -4.15
C PRO A 584 6.19 -15.20 -4.64
N CYS A 585 7.28 -14.63 -5.14
CA CYS A 585 7.30 -13.28 -5.70
C CYS A 585 6.37 -13.18 -6.94
N ILE A 586 6.47 -14.12 -7.87
CA ILE A 586 5.60 -14.18 -9.06
C ILE A 586 4.13 -14.26 -8.66
N VAL A 587 3.79 -15.12 -7.70
CA VAL A 587 2.41 -15.24 -7.20
C VAL A 587 1.96 -13.93 -6.53
N GLY A 588 2.83 -13.29 -5.74
CA GLY A 588 2.57 -11.98 -5.15
C GLY A 588 2.36 -10.86 -6.20
N ILE A 589 3.11 -10.87 -7.29
CA ILE A 589 2.94 -9.96 -8.43
C ILE A 589 1.57 -10.19 -9.10
N ILE A 590 1.16 -11.44 -9.29
CA ILE A 590 -0.17 -11.75 -9.86
C ILE A 590 -1.28 -11.21 -8.93
N HIS A 591 -1.19 -11.47 -7.62
CA HIS A 591 -2.15 -10.91 -6.65
C HIS A 591 -2.22 -9.38 -6.73
N MET A 592 -1.05 -8.74 -6.75
CA MET A 592 -0.90 -7.29 -6.89
C MET A 592 -1.58 -6.77 -8.17
N MET A 593 -1.40 -7.42 -9.32
CA MET A 593 -1.99 -6.96 -10.58
C MET A 593 -3.53 -6.94 -10.52
N PHE A 594 -4.15 -7.95 -9.91
CA PHE A 594 -5.61 -7.95 -9.70
C PHE A 594 -6.04 -6.90 -8.68
N ALA A 595 -5.27 -6.69 -7.61
CA ALA A 595 -5.54 -5.62 -6.64
C ALA A 595 -5.46 -4.22 -7.27
N MET A 596 -4.46 -3.97 -8.12
CA MET A 596 -4.32 -2.70 -8.83
C MET A 596 -5.38 -2.53 -9.92
N LYS A 597 -5.76 -3.60 -10.62
CA LYS A 597 -6.89 -3.53 -11.56
C LYS A 597 -8.17 -3.12 -10.82
N SER A 598 -8.41 -3.71 -9.67
CA SER A 598 -9.53 -3.40 -8.80
C SER A 598 -9.50 -1.93 -8.33
N LEU A 599 -8.34 -1.44 -7.88
CA LEU A 599 -8.13 -0.02 -7.55
C LEU A 599 -8.38 0.91 -8.76
N GLY A 600 -7.91 0.52 -9.95
CA GLY A 600 -8.12 1.29 -11.17
C GLY A 600 -9.59 1.43 -11.55
N ASN A 601 -10.38 0.38 -11.34
CA ASN A 601 -11.83 0.44 -11.53
C ASN A 601 -12.50 1.37 -10.51
N LEU A 602 -12.05 1.36 -9.24
CA LEU A 602 -12.57 2.26 -8.21
C LEU A 602 -12.23 3.73 -8.47
N LEU A 603 -11.04 3.99 -9.02
CA LEU A 603 -10.56 5.33 -9.33
C LEU A 603 -10.91 5.79 -10.75
N SER A 604 -11.64 4.98 -11.53
CA SER A 604 -11.92 5.20 -12.95
C SER A 604 -10.71 5.68 -13.75
N SER A 605 -9.53 5.11 -13.46
CA SER A 605 -8.25 5.56 -14.01
C SER A 605 -7.29 4.40 -14.25
N ASN A 606 -6.37 4.60 -15.20
CA ASN A 606 -5.37 3.59 -15.51
C ASN A 606 -4.22 3.65 -14.50
N VAL A 607 -4.27 2.77 -13.50
CA VAL A 607 -3.27 2.70 -12.42
C VAL A 607 -2.19 1.64 -12.64
N ILE A 608 -2.31 0.83 -13.69
CA ILE A 608 -1.39 -0.28 -13.99
C ILE A 608 0.06 0.20 -14.25
N PRO A 609 0.32 1.34 -14.92
CA PRO A 609 1.69 1.84 -15.08
C PRO A 609 2.43 2.04 -13.75
N TYR A 610 1.73 2.51 -12.71
CA TYR A 610 2.30 2.68 -11.38
C TYR A 610 2.69 1.35 -10.72
N ALA A 611 1.92 0.29 -11.00
CA ALA A 611 2.22 -1.06 -10.53
C ALA A 611 3.54 -1.58 -11.11
N PHE A 612 3.79 -1.35 -12.40
CA PHE A 612 5.03 -1.80 -13.07
C PHE A 612 6.29 -1.19 -12.46
N VAL A 613 6.26 0.10 -12.10
CA VAL A 613 7.38 0.77 -11.44
C VAL A 613 7.71 0.09 -10.11
N VAL A 614 6.70 -0.19 -9.29
CA VAL A 614 6.87 -0.85 -7.99
C VAL A 614 7.34 -2.31 -8.15
N ILE A 615 6.78 -3.04 -9.14
CA ILE A 615 7.21 -4.40 -9.46
C ILE A 615 8.69 -4.43 -9.88
N LEU A 616 9.13 -3.47 -10.71
CA LEU A 616 10.52 -3.38 -11.14
C LEU A 616 11.47 -3.19 -9.95
N ILE A 617 11.17 -2.22 -9.07
CA ILE A 617 11.96 -1.97 -7.86
C ILE A 617 12.02 -3.24 -7.00
N PHE A 618 10.88 -3.90 -6.78
CA PHE A 618 10.81 -5.13 -6.00
C PHE A 618 11.63 -6.27 -6.62
N ILE A 619 11.57 -6.48 -7.93
CA ILE A 619 12.34 -7.50 -8.65
C ILE A 619 13.84 -7.22 -8.52
N VAL A 620 14.27 -5.95 -8.63
CA VAL A 620 15.69 -5.57 -8.44
C VAL A 620 16.13 -5.92 -7.02
N MET A 621 15.38 -5.49 -6.01
CA MET A 621 15.70 -5.78 -4.61
C MET A 621 15.71 -7.28 -4.31
N GLN A 622 14.71 -8.02 -4.81
CA GLN A 622 14.60 -9.48 -4.66
C GLN A 622 15.76 -10.20 -5.35
N SER A 623 16.20 -9.72 -6.52
CA SER A 623 17.33 -10.29 -7.26
C SER A 623 18.66 -10.06 -6.53
N LEU A 624 18.90 -8.85 -6.02
CA LEU A 624 20.07 -8.57 -5.18
C LEU A 624 20.12 -9.50 -3.97
N TYR A 625 18.99 -9.69 -3.30
CA TYR A 625 18.89 -10.58 -2.16
C TYR A 625 19.11 -12.06 -2.55
N PHE A 626 18.54 -12.50 -3.67
CA PHE A 626 18.76 -13.83 -4.22
C PHE A 626 20.25 -14.09 -4.51
N PHE A 627 20.96 -13.17 -5.16
CA PHE A 627 22.37 -13.36 -5.47
C PHE A 627 23.23 -13.44 -4.19
N ALA A 628 22.95 -12.60 -3.20
CA ALA A 628 23.64 -12.63 -1.91
C ALA A 628 23.40 -13.96 -1.15
N ALA A 629 22.15 -14.39 -1.05
CA ALA A 629 21.77 -15.63 -0.39
C ALA A 629 22.34 -16.86 -1.13
N ARG A 630 22.19 -16.91 -2.46
CA ARG A 630 22.73 -17.98 -3.31
C ARG A 630 24.24 -18.10 -3.15
N ARG A 631 24.98 -16.99 -3.21
CA ARG A 631 26.44 -16.99 -3.06
C ARG A 631 26.88 -17.59 -1.73
N THR A 632 26.24 -17.15 -0.64
CA THR A 632 26.56 -17.61 0.72
C THR A 632 26.21 -19.08 0.90
N TYR A 633 25.03 -19.48 0.43
CA TYR A 633 24.55 -20.86 0.51
C TYR A 633 25.41 -21.82 -0.32
N MET A 634 25.71 -21.46 -1.58
CA MET A 634 26.56 -22.24 -2.47
C MET A 634 27.95 -22.48 -1.89
N LYS A 635 28.58 -21.42 -1.35
CA LYS A 635 29.92 -21.52 -0.74
C LYS A 635 29.94 -22.58 0.37
N LYS A 636 28.91 -22.61 1.22
CA LYS A 636 28.82 -23.57 2.34
C LYS A 636 28.50 -25.00 1.91
N ILE A 637 27.72 -25.19 0.83
CA ILE A 637 27.52 -26.53 0.26
C ILE A 637 28.87 -27.05 -0.26
N LEU A 638 29.55 -26.26 -1.10
CA LEU A 638 30.77 -26.70 -1.77
C LEU A 638 31.94 -26.98 -0.83
N GLN A 639 32.15 -26.14 0.20
CA GLN A 639 33.21 -26.33 1.21
C GLN A 639 33.12 -27.64 1.99
N GLU A 640 31.94 -28.25 2.05
CA GLU A 640 31.71 -29.47 2.80
C GLU A 640 31.54 -30.70 1.91
N THR A 641 31.18 -30.52 0.63
CA THR A 641 30.92 -31.61 -0.34
C THR A 641 32.11 -31.97 -1.21
N VAL A 642 33.01 -31.01 -1.45
CA VAL A 642 34.29 -31.16 -2.17
C VAL A 642 35.40 -30.99 -1.14
#